data_AF-A0A9N9F5T5-F1
#
_entry.id   AF-A0A9N9F5T5-F1
#
_cell.length_a   1.000
_cell.length_b   1.000
_cell.length_c   1.000
_cell.angle_alpha   90.00
_cell.angle_beta   90.00
_cell.angle_gamma   90.00
#
_symmetry.space_group_name_H-M   'P 1'
#
loop_
_entity.id
_entity.type
_entity.pdbx_description
1 polymer ?
#
loop_
_entity_poly.entity_id
_entity_poly.type
_entity_poly.pdbx_seq_one_letter_code
_entity_poly.pdbx_strand_id
1 'polypeptide(L)'
;MTAASEMKTKMNEAGFDDIQKQKYINKKQAKPDKEPAWWINGAFVIVVHIITALSLLLYTPSFNTGVMTFFICQLAMFGITVGYHRLWSHRAYEAKAPLRVVLAFLGTLGFQGSIKWWVLRHRIHHRWTDTKDDPYSAAEGFWFSHMGWIFKKPHYPKMKLIDASDLNADPVVRFQHKHYVPLALVSGFALPTLIGALWGDALGGFLYGGILSRVVIWHSTFCINSFAHWAGDQIYSTEISARGNLLLAIMTNGEGYHNFHHEFPKDFRNGYRLFDWDPSKWIIFLLHTFTNQVPSVTRVPDNEVQKAIANMELYRAQEKRQKCDWGVDSSLLPVITYEEYKQRQESEGKEWLLVDEFVLDVSSFKEAHPGGAKVLKNYYGKDSTKAFYGGLNMHTKAARTMTAMLRVAKIEKYIEKLLFMRFSKNMSSDGTNNDVDIQVPESKKSEFSGFLKTLSTFTGDIYSLTCPSFLLSGTSTLEYGQYWADYPEYFAAISEPTKEVERAVAVLKWFISTLYGSFASRKDKDKIEKKPFNPILGEQFLARWDDRYGCGETILFSEQVSHHPPISAVYLENKKAGVSAIGHTGQKSQFRATAARIDVTQVGHIIIHLRDHPEKYLITLPSLQILGLWKGAPYVELSGHSVIQSKNFNIVIEFSGKGWLSGEKHTFNGVIRKNGSKEPLYTAFGNWSGKSTLENHLTQEKTIFLDIEGTKRANPIIASEDDQNPLESRKLWKHVAKAINEGDFATASRLKGEIEQRQRDKVKRGENTSLQYFNWIETDQVFLSLNELINSKYQVDDKYKETGSWVYNNLLFNN
;
A
#
# COMPACT_ATOMS: atom_id res chain seq x y z
N MET A 1 38.70 17.54 10.10
CA MET A 1 38.13 16.26 10.53
C MET A 1 37.35 16.53 11.80
N THR A 2 36.03 16.60 11.67
CA THR A 2 35.10 17.15 12.68
C THR A 2 34.35 16.02 13.39
N ALA A 3 33.73 16.33 14.54
CA ALA A 3 32.91 15.42 15.37
C ALA A 3 31.93 14.51 14.60
N ALA A 4 31.57 14.86 13.36
CA ALA A 4 30.80 14.03 12.44
C ALA A 4 31.52 12.73 12.02
N SER A 5 32.86 12.70 11.90
CA SER A 5 33.59 11.46 11.59
C SER A 5 33.66 10.52 12.79
N GLU A 6 33.85 11.05 14.01
CA GLU A 6 33.81 10.23 15.24
C GLU A 6 32.41 9.67 15.52
N MET A 7 31.34 10.41 15.19
CA MET A 7 29.97 9.93 15.30
C MET A 7 29.64 8.87 14.23
N LYS A 8 30.19 8.99 13.01
CA LYS A 8 30.10 7.97 11.95
C LYS A 8 30.85 6.68 12.31
N THR A 9 32.03 6.77 12.91
CA THR A 9 32.80 5.59 13.32
C THR A 9 32.09 4.84 14.46
N LYS A 10 31.53 5.55 15.45
CA LYS A 10 30.75 4.93 16.53
C LYS A 10 29.44 4.28 16.04
N MET A 11 28.83 4.80 14.97
CA MET A 11 27.64 4.17 14.36
C MET A 11 27.98 2.97 13.47
N ASN A 12 29.19 2.91 12.92
CA ASN A 12 29.63 1.80 12.07
C ASN A 12 30.19 0.61 12.86
N GLU A 13 30.67 0.81 14.09
CA GLU A 13 31.14 -0.26 14.98
C GLU A 13 30.01 -1.00 15.73
N ALA A 14 28.81 -0.40 15.83
CA ALA A 14 27.64 -1.04 16.42
C ALA A 14 26.79 -1.72 15.32
N GLY A 15 26.86 -3.05 15.23
CA GLY A 15 25.96 -3.81 14.36
C GLY A 15 24.49 -3.49 14.68
N PHE A 16 23.68 -3.23 13.65
CA PHE A 16 22.28 -2.75 13.72
C PHE A 16 21.28 -3.58 14.56
N ASP A 17 21.66 -4.78 15.03
CA ASP A 17 20.98 -5.48 16.12
C ASP A 17 20.87 -4.59 17.38
N ASP A 18 21.77 -3.60 17.51
CA ASP A 18 21.76 -2.61 18.58
C ASP A 18 20.65 -1.56 18.48
N ILE A 19 20.01 -1.30 17.34
CA ILE A 19 19.00 -0.21 17.26
C ILE A 19 17.65 -0.64 17.86
N GLN A 20 17.26 -1.92 17.72
CA GLN A 20 16.15 -2.46 18.51
C GLN A 20 16.54 -2.51 19.99
N LYS A 21 17.76 -2.93 20.32
CA LYS A 21 18.35 -2.85 21.67
C LYS A 21 18.36 -1.41 22.23
N GLN A 22 18.52 -0.39 21.40
CA GLN A 22 18.49 1.04 21.79
C GLN A 22 17.06 1.55 22.01
N LYS A 23 16.08 1.14 21.18
CA LYS A 23 14.64 1.34 21.46
C LYS A 23 14.23 0.65 22.76
N TYR A 24 14.84 -0.50 23.06
CA TYR A 24 14.74 -1.24 24.33
C TYR A 24 15.36 -0.47 25.51
N ILE A 25 16.58 0.06 25.36
CA ILE A 25 17.28 0.83 26.39
C ILE A 25 16.57 2.17 26.67
N ASN A 26 15.96 2.80 25.67
CA ASN A 26 15.21 4.05 25.86
C ASN A 26 13.85 3.83 26.57
N LYS A 27 13.26 2.63 26.53
CA LYS A 27 12.11 2.26 27.37
C LYS A 27 12.48 1.98 28.84
N LYS A 28 13.78 1.87 29.15
CA LYS A 28 14.33 1.54 30.47
C LYS A 28 14.29 2.71 31.49
N GLN A 29 13.65 3.83 31.15
CA GLN A 29 13.65 5.07 31.96
C GLN A 29 12.49 5.21 32.97
N ALA A 30 11.70 4.16 33.23
CA ALA A 30 10.87 4.13 34.44
C ALA A 30 11.65 3.38 35.53
N LYS A 31 11.98 4.05 36.64
CA LYS A 31 12.51 3.38 37.83
C LYS A 31 11.51 2.26 38.21
N PRO A 32 11.96 1.00 38.38
CA PRO A 32 11.06 -0.05 38.84
C PRO A 32 10.58 0.30 40.24
N ASP A 33 9.27 0.30 40.45
CA ASP A 33 8.71 0.28 41.79
C ASP A 33 9.30 -0.93 42.52
N LYS A 34 9.73 -0.74 43.77
CA LYS A 34 10.31 -1.82 44.60
C LYS A 34 9.21 -2.83 44.93
N GLU A 35 8.95 -3.76 44.03
CA GLU A 35 8.05 -4.89 44.28
C GLU A 35 8.69 -5.86 45.29
N PRO A 36 7.90 -6.46 46.19
CA PRO A 36 8.41 -7.41 47.17
C PRO A 36 8.88 -8.72 46.52
N ALA A 37 10.03 -9.22 46.96
CA ALA A 37 10.58 -10.50 46.50
C ALA A 37 9.75 -11.71 46.98
N TRP A 38 9.66 -12.74 46.15
CA TRP A 38 8.94 -13.99 46.42
C TRP A 38 9.90 -15.12 46.82
N TRP A 39 10.54 -14.94 47.98
CA TRP A 39 11.62 -15.83 48.45
C TRP A 39 11.23 -17.30 48.59
N ILE A 40 9.97 -17.61 48.94
CA ILE A 40 9.51 -19.01 49.07
C ILE A 40 9.59 -19.74 47.72
N ASN A 41 9.12 -19.10 46.64
CA ASN A 41 9.15 -19.67 45.30
C ASN A 41 10.58 -19.75 44.77
N GLY A 42 11.38 -18.70 45.02
CA GLY A 42 12.81 -18.69 44.69
C GLY A 42 13.59 -19.80 45.39
N ALA A 43 13.38 -19.99 46.69
CA ALA A 43 14.03 -21.04 47.47
C ALA A 43 13.66 -22.45 46.95
N PHE A 44 12.39 -22.68 46.63
CA PHE A 44 11.95 -23.96 46.03
C PHE A 44 12.70 -24.26 44.74
N VAL A 45 12.76 -23.29 43.82
CA VAL A 45 13.47 -23.46 42.55
C VAL A 45 14.96 -23.73 42.79
N ILE A 46 15.63 -22.96 43.67
CA ILE A 46 17.04 -23.17 44.00
C ILE A 46 17.29 -24.58 44.56
N VAL A 47 16.48 -25.03 45.52
CA VAL A 47 16.61 -26.36 46.13
C VAL A 47 16.49 -27.47 45.08
N VAL A 48 15.50 -27.37 44.18
CA VAL A 48 15.32 -28.36 43.09
C VAL A 48 16.55 -28.42 42.17
N HIS A 49 17.19 -27.27 41.88
CA HIS A 49 18.42 -27.24 41.06
C HIS A 49 19.61 -27.85 41.79
N ILE A 50 19.77 -27.57 43.10
CA ILE A 50 20.83 -28.17 43.92
C ILE A 50 20.66 -29.69 43.96
N ILE A 51 19.45 -30.19 44.22
CA ILE A 51 19.18 -31.64 44.23
C ILE A 51 19.47 -32.24 42.86
N THR A 52 19.10 -31.56 41.77
CA THR A 52 19.41 -32.00 40.41
C THR A 52 20.91 -32.14 40.16
N ALA A 53 21.69 -31.12 40.53
CA ALA A 53 23.15 -31.14 40.38
C ALA A 53 23.79 -32.27 41.20
N LEU A 54 23.36 -32.44 42.46
CA LEU A 54 23.82 -33.55 43.30
C LEU A 54 23.42 -34.92 42.73
N SER A 55 22.22 -35.04 42.16
CA SER A 55 21.75 -36.28 41.54
C SER A 55 22.60 -36.67 40.33
N LEU A 56 22.97 -35.70 39.48
CA LEU A 56 23.83 -35.93 38.32
C LEU A 56 25.26 -36.32 38.71
N LEU A 57 25.76 -35.83 39.85
CA LEU A 57 27.12 -36.11 40.32
C LEU A 57 27.22 -37.42 41.12
N LEU A 58 26.19 -37.75 41.90
CA LEU A 58 26.25 -38.80 42.90
C LEU A 58 25.42 -40.04 42.54
N TYR A 59 24.59 -39.99 41.49
CA TYR A 59 23.68 -41.08 41.15
C TYR A 59 23.68 -41.39 39.65
N THR A 60 23.95 -42.65 39.31
CA THR A 60 23.82 -43.18 37.95
C THR A 60 22.50 -43.94 37.83
N PRO A 61 21.53 -43.47 37.01
CA PRO A 61 20.26 -44.14 36.85
C PRO A 61 20.41 -45.41 36.00
N SER A 62 19.46 -46.33 36.15
CA SER A 62 19.32 -47.43 35.18
C SER A 62 18.97 -46.88 33.79
N PHE A 63 19.30 -47.63 32.73
CA PHE A 63 18.94 -47.25 31.37
C PHE A 63 17.44 -47.00 31.21
N ASN A 64 16.59 -47.86 31.80
CA ASN A 64 15.13 -47.73 31.77
C ASN A 64 14.65 -46.44 32.42
N THR A 65 15.24 -46.04 33.56
CA THR A 65 14.97 -44.76 34.21
C THR A 65 15.38 -43.58 33.33
N GLY A 66 16.52 -43.67 32.64
CA GLY A 66 16.95 -42.65 31.68
C GLY A 66 15.95 -42.49 30.52
N VAL A 67 15.49 -43.60 29.94
CA VAL A 67 14.48 -43.60 28.88
C VAL A 67 13.13 -43.06 29.39
N MET A 68 12.68 -43.50 30.57
CA MET A 68 11.46 -42.98 31.20
C MET A 68 11.55 -41.46 31.42
N THR A 69 12.69 -40.97 31.90
CA THR A 69 12.95 -39.54 32.13
C THR A 69 12.79 -38.73 30.84
N PHE A 70 13.36 -39.21 29.74
CA PHE A 70 13.18 -38.59 28.42
C PHE A 70 11.69 -38.51 28.02
N PHE A 71 10.94 -39.61 28.15
CA PHE A 71 9.51 -39.61 27.82
C PHE A 71 8.68 -38.71 28.73
N ILE A 72 8.99 -38.64 30.03
CA ILE A 72 8.32 -37.70 30.95
C ILE A 72 8.52 -36.26 30.49
N CYS A 73 9.76 -35.88 30.13
CA CYS A 73 10.04 -34.56 29.56
C CYS A 73 9.21 -34.29 28.30
N GLN A 74 9.19 -35.22 27.35
CA GLN A 74 8.43 -35.06 26.10
C GLN A 74 6.91 -34.96 26.34
N LEU A 75 6.36 -35.83 27.18
CA LEU A 75 4.93 -35.83 27.52
C LEU A 75 4.51 -34.55 28.24
N ALA A 76 5.34 -34.07 29.18
CA ALA A 76 5.11 -32.80 29.85
C ALA A 76 5.11 -31.64 28.85
N MET A 77 6.09 -31.61 27.94
CA MET A 77 6.16 -30.60 26.88
C MET A 77 4.93 -30.65 25.98
N PHE A 78 4.45 -31.83 25.56
CA PHE A 78 3.19 -31.91 24.80
C PHE A 78 1.96 -31.46 25.59
N GLY A 79 1.90 -31.76 26.90
CA GLY A 79 0.86 -31.20 27.77
C GLY A 79 0.84 -29.67 27.76
N ILE A 80 2.01 -29.03 27.67
CA ILE A 80 2.16 -27.58 27.56
C ILE A 80 1.86 -27.09 26.15
N THR A 81 2.53 -27.60 25.12
CA THR A 81 2.47 -27.08 23.75
C THR A 81 1.16 -27.39 23.05
N VAL A 82 0.70 -28.64 23.10
CA VAL A 82 -0.56 -29.08 22.50
C VAL A 82 -1.74 -28.66 23.38
N GLY A 83 -1.59 -28.77 24.70
CA GLY A 83 -2.61 -28.40 25.68
C GLY A 83 -2.59 -26.91 26.03
N TYR A 84 -1.84 -26.56 27.08
CA TYR A 84 -1.90 -25.23 27.72
C TYR A 84 -1.82 -24.08 26.72
N HIS A 85 -0.88 -24.19 25.78
CA HIS A 85 -0.58 -23.18 24.79
C HIS A 85 -1.62 -23.12 23.66
N ARG A 86 -1.69 -24.14 22.80
CA ARG A 86 -2.51 -24.07 21.58
C ARG A 86 -4.00 -24.25 21.84
N LEU A 87 -4.39 -25.17 22.73
CA LEU A 87 -5.80 -25.45 23.03
C LEU A 87 -6.42 -24.35 23.91
N TRP A 88 -5.86 -24.14 25.10
CA TRP A 88 -6.50 -23.25 26.07
C TRP A 88 -6.07 -21.80 25.95
N SER A 89 -4.81 -21.46 25.65
CA SER A 89 -4.44 -20.05 25.50
C SER A 89 -4.93 -19.42 24.22
N HIS A 90 -4.67 -20.08 23.08
CA HIS A 90 -4.92 -19.50 21.76
C HIS A 90 -6.20 -19.97 21.09
N ARG A 91 -6.84 -21.03 21.62
CA ARG A 91 -8.03 -21.64 21.03
C ARG A 91 -7.80 -21.95 19.55
N ALA A 92 -6.60 -22.45 19.25
CA ALA A 92 -6.15 -22.72 17.88
C ALA A 92 -6.81 -23.98 17.30
N TYR A 93 -7.34 -24.85 18.16
CA TYR A 93 -8.16 -26.00 17.80
C TYR A 93 -9.16 -26.32 18.91
N GLU A 94 -10.17 -27.13 18.59
CA GLU A 94 -11.12 -27.66 19.59
C GLU A 94 -10.77 -29.10 19.95
N ALA A 95 -11.07 -29.51 21.18
CA ALA A 95 -10.81 -30.87 21.66
C ALA A 95 -12.00 -31.44 22.44
N LYS A 96 -12.27 -32.73 22.24
CA LYS A 96 -13.24 -33.48 23.04
C LYS A 96 -12.73 -33.74 24.45
N ALA A 97 -13.66 -34.08 25.35
CA ALA A 97 -13.38 -34.28 26.77
C ALA A 97 -12.23 -35.29 27.06
N PRO A 98 -12.12 -36.45 26.37
CA PRO A 98 -11.03 -37.40 26.65
C PRO A 98 -9.65 -36.80 26.41
N LEU A 99 -9.44 -36.17 25.25
CA LEU A 99 -8.18 -35.51 24.93
C LEU A 99 -7.88 -34.35 25.89
N ARG A 100 -8.89 -33.56 26.26
CA ARG A 100 -8.75 -32.49 27.26
C ARG A 100 -8.28 -33.00 28.61
N VAL A 101 -8.83 -34.11 29.09
CA VAL A 101 -8.43 -34.73 30.36
C VAL A 101 -6.99 -35.22 30.29
N VAL A 102 -6.60 -35.88 29.19
CA VAL A 102 -5.21 -36.34 28.98
C VAL A 102 -4.24 -35.16 28.99
N LEU A 103 -4.49 -34.13 28.18
CA LEU A 103 -3.62 -32.94 28.11
C LEU A 103 -3.57 -32.18 29.44
N ALA A 104 -4.69 -32.13 30.18
CA ALA A 104 -4.73 -31.52 31.49
C ALA A 104 -3.89 -32.26 32.53
N PHE A 105 -3.84 -33.59 32.48
CA PHE A 105 -2.96 -34.41 33.31
C PHE A 105 -1.50 -34.29 32.88
N LEU A 106 -1.20 -34.38 31.59
CA LEU A 106 0.17 -34.22 31.09
C LEU A 106 0.75 -32.84 31.43
N GLY A 107 -0.07 -31.79 31.43
CA GLY A 107 0.35 -30.45 31.84
C GLY A 107 0.80 -30.36 33.32
N THR A 108 0.33 -31.24 34.21
CA THR A 108 0.77 -31.23 35.62
C THR A 108 2.19 -31.75 35.80
N LEU A 109 2.72 -32.53 34.84
CA LEU A 109 4.12 -32.96 34.82
C LEU A 109 5.10 -31.77 34.71
N GLY A 110 4.65 -30.65 34.13
CA GLY A 110 5.50 -29.47 33.90
C GLY A 110 5.70 -28.56 35.12
N PHE A 111 4.89 -28.69 36.18
CA PHE A 111 5.02 -27.87 37.41
C PHE A 111 4.93 -26.35 37.18
N GLN A 112 4.19 -25.89 36.16
CA GLN A 112 4.12 -24.46 35.79
C GLN A 112 2.86 -23.71 36.28
N GLY A 113 2.07 -24.37 37.13
CA GLY A 113 0.78 -23.89 37.59
C GLY A 113 -0.37 -24.55 36.84
N SER A 114 -1.59 -24.37 37.37
CA SER A 114 -2.81 -24.88 36.73
C SER A 114 -3.03 -24.25 35.35
N ILE A 115 -3.77 -24.92 34.46
CA ILE A 115 -4.17 -24.39 33.14
C ILE A 115 -4.65 -22.94 33.27
N LYS A 116 -5.59 -22.69 34.19
CA LYS A 116 -6.18 -21.36 34.37
C LYS A 116 -5.13 -20.27 34.61
N TRP A 117 -4.21 -20.50 35.56
CA TRP A 117 -3.16 -19.53 35.88
C TRP A 117 -2.15 -19.35 34.75
N TRP A 118 -1.71 -20.46 34.14
CA TRP A 118 -0.72 -20.44 33.07
C TRP A 118 -1.28 -19.71 31.84
N VAL A 119 -2.49 -20.07 31.42
CA VAL A 119 -3.16 -19.48 30.26
C VAL A 119 -3.37 -17.98 30.44
N LEU A 120 -3.84 -17.55 31.61
CA LEU A 120 -4.06 -16.13 31.84
C LEU A 120 -2.77 -15.33 31.78
N ARG A 121 -1.66 -15.83 32.36
CA ARG A 121 -0.35 -15.18 32.25
C ARG A 121 0.14 -15.13 30.80
N HIS A 122 -0.05 -16.21 30.05
CA HIS A 122 0.32 -16.27 28.63
C HIS A 122 -0.50 -15.30 27.78
N ARG A 123 -1.81 -15.18 28.03
CA ARG A 123 -2.67 -14.19 27.37
C ARG A 123 -2.26 -12.74 27.69
N ILE A 124 -1.82 -12.46 28.92
CA ILE A 124 -1.23 -11.15 29.27
C ILE A 124 0.03 -10.92 28.45
N HIS A 125 0.94 -11.91 28.42
CA HIS A 125 2.19 -11.82 27.67
C HIS A 125 1.92 -11.50 26.19
N HIS A 126 1.01 -12.19 25.51
CA HIS A 126 0.68 -11.88 24.12
C HIS A 126 0.08 -10.48 23.91
N ARG A 127 -0.69 -9.99 24.89
CA ARG A 127 -1.37 -8.69 24.75
C ARG A 127 -0.45 -7.50 25.03
N TRP A 128 0.58 -7.70 25.84
CA TRP A 128 1.48 -6.64 26.29
C TRP A 128 2.95 -7.04 26.19
N THR A 129 3.30 -7.87 25.20
CA THR A 129 4.67 -8.39 25.00
C THR A 129 5.69 -7.27 25.02
N ASP A 130 6.82 -7.49 25.69
CA ASP A 130 7.93 -6.51 25.76
C ASP A 130 7.56 -5.16 26.40
N THR A 131 6.55 -5.16 27.27
CA THR A 131 6.21 -4.01 28.12
C THR A 131 6.37 -4.34 29.60
N LYS A 132 6.16 -3.36 30.47
CA LYS A 132 6.17 -3.55 31.94
C LYS A 132 5.05 -4.46 32.44
N ASP A 133 3.98 -4.63 31.64
CA ASP A 133 2.84 -5.47 32.01
C ASP A 133 3.03 -6.92 31.55
N ASP A 134 4.11 -7.23 30.82
CA ASP A 134 4.49 -8.58 30.43
C ASP A 134 5.07 -9.35 31.63
N PRO A 135 4.48 -10.49 32.05
CA PRO A 135 4.93 -11.25 33.21
C PRO A 135 6.38 -11.75 33.15
N TYR A 136 6.95 -11.86 31.95
CA TYR A 136 8.31 -12.33 31.71
C TYR A 136 8.99 -11.52 30.60
N SER A 137 8.73 -10.20 30.61
CA SER A 137 9.23 -9.24 29.63
C SER A 137 10.72 -9.42 29.31
N ALA A 138 11.04 -9.65 28.03
CA ALA A 138 12.43 -9.65 27.57
C ALA A 138 13.09 -8.27 27.70
N ALA A 139 12.29 -7.20 27.79
CA ALA A 139 12.75 -5.82 27.98
C ALA A 139 13.43 -5.55 29.33
N GLU A 140 13.10 -6.34 30.35
CA GLU A 140 13.74 -6.30 31.68
C GLU A 140 15.12 -6.99 31.68
N GLY A 141 15.47 -7.69 30.58
CA GLY A 141 16.76 -8.34 30.37
C GLY A 141 16.67 -9.86 30.26
N PHE A 142 17.67 -10.46 29.60
CA PHE A 142 17.73 -11.90 29.33
C PHE A 142 17.52 -12.75 30.57
N TRP A 143 18.29 -12.49 31.64
CA TRP A 143 18.21 -13.26 32.88
C TRP A 143 16.89 -13.05 33.64
N PHE A 144 16.29 -11.86 33.52
CA PHE A 144 14.98 -11.62 34.09
C PHE A 144 13.91 -12.49 33.42
N SER A 145 13.85 -12.46 32.09
CA SER A 145 12.89 -13.26 31.31
C SER A 145 13.12 -14.77 31.46
N HIS A 146 14.38 -15.20 31.56
CA HIS A 146 14.70 -16.62 31.75
C HIS A 146 14.24 -17.13 33.13
N MET A 147 14.65 -16.47 34.23
CA MET A 147 14.33 -16.95 35.59
C MET A 147 14.05 -15.84 36.60
N GLY A 148 14.50 -14.61 36.38
CA GLY A 148 14.37 -13.53 37.37
C GLY A 148 12.92 -13.20 37.75
N TRP A 149 11.96 -13.38 36.84
CA TRP A 149 10.53 -13.17 37.12
C TRP A 149 9.98 -14.10 38.22
N ILE A 150 10.58 -15.27 38.43
CA ILE A 150 10.17 -16.26 39.46
C ILE A 150 10.33 -15.70 40.87
N PHE A 151 11.33 -14.83 41.06
CA PHE A 151 11.68 -14.21 42.33
C PHE A 151 10.84 -12.96 42.63
N LYS A 152 9.99 -12.50 41.70
CA LYS A 152 9.06 -11.39 41.93
C LYS A 152 7.70 -11.91 42.36
N LYS A 153 7.11 -11.29 43.38
CA LYS A 153 5.75 -11.65 43.82
C LYS A 153 4.77 -11.30 42.69
N PRO A 154 3.89 -12.21 42.25
CA PRO A 154 3.03 -11.96 41.10
C PRO A 154 2.07 -10.80 41.37
N HIS A 155 2.24 -9.70 40.64
CA HIS A 155 1.29 -8.59 40.61
C HIS A 155 0.94 -8.27 39.16
N TYR A 156 -0.31 -8.53 38.78
CA TYR A 156 -0.78 -8.36 37.41
C TYR A 156 -2.00 -7.42 37.39
N PRO A 157 -1.81 -6.09 37.43
CA PRO A 157 -2.92 -5.13 37.54
C PRO A 157 -3.89 -5.22 36.36
N LYS A 158 -3.39 -5.63 35.18
CA LYS A 158 -4.16 -5.81 33.96
C LYS A 158 -4.80 -7.19 33.80
N MET A 159 -4.65 -8.11 34.77
CA MET A 159 -5.25 -9.45 34.72
C MET A 159 -6.76 -9.42 34.49
N LYS A 160 -7.45 -8.45 35.10
CA LYS A 160 -8.89 -8.24 34.93
C LYS A 160 -9.34 -7.88 33.50
N LEU A 161 -8.41 -7.48 32.64
CA LEU A 161 -8.68 -7.13 31.24
C LEU A 161 -8.57 -8.34 30.30
N ILE A 162 -8.13 -9.49 30.82
CA ILE A 162 -8.07 -10.75 30.08
C ILE A 162 -9.36 -11.53 30.33
N ASP A 163 -10.00 -11.96 29.24
CA ASP A 163 -11.16 -12.84 29.31
C ASP A 163 -10.76 -14.21 29.86
N ALA A 164 -11.48 -14.66 30.89
CA ALA A 164 -11.32 -15.97 31.53
C ALA A 164 -12.60 -16.81 31.49
N SER A 165 -13.64 -16.34 30.79
CA SER A 165 -14.98 -16.95 30.78
C SER A 165 -14.94 -18.40 30.27
N ASP A 166 -14.18 -18.67 29.22
CA ASP A 166 -13.97 -20.00 28.66
C ASP A 166 -13.31 -20.97 29.65
N LEU A 167 -12.27 -20.50 30.35
CA LEU A 167 -11.55 -21.30 31.35
C LEU A 167 -12.43 -21.61 32.56
N ASN A 168 -13.31 -20.68 32.93
CA ASN A 168 -14.26 -20.86 34.03
C ASN A 168 -15.43 -21.78 33.63
N ALA A 169 -15.80 -21.82 32.36
CA ALA A 169 -16.85 -22.70 31.84
C ALA A 169 -16.34 -24.15 31.66
N ASP A 170 -15.04 -24.34 31.39
CA ASP A 170 -14.43 -25.65 31.16
C ASP A 170 -14.37 -26.50 32.46
N PRO A 171 -15.11 -27.63 32.56
CA PRO A 171 -15.11 -28.48 33.75
C PRO A 171 -13.75 -29.16 34.02
N VAL A 172 -12.99 -29.48 32.97
CA VAL A 172 -11.65 -30.08 33.09
C VAL A 172 -10.68 -29.07 33.68
N VAL A 173 -10.72 -27.82 33.18
CA VAL A 173 -9.87 -26.73 33.70
C VAL A 173 -10.22 -26.42 35.15
N ARG A 174 -11.50 -26.35 35.51
CA ARG A 174 -11.93 -26.15 36.90
C ARG A 174 -11.45 -27.27 37.83
N PHE A 175 -11.63 -28.53 37.42
CA PHE A 175 -11.16 -29.69 38.18
C PHE A 175 -9.65 -29.63 38.39
N GLN A 176 -8.89 -29.45 37.31
CA GLN A 176 -7.43 -29.40 37.40
C GLN A 176 -6.97 -28.22 38.24
N HIS A 177 -7.57 -27.03 38.11
CA HIS A 177 -7.22 -25.87 38.91
C HIS A 177 -7.44 -26.09 40.41
N LYS A 178 -8.57 -26.72 40.79
CA LYS A 178 -8.88 -27.04 42.18
C LYS A 178 -7.93 -28.08 42.78
N HIS A 179 -7.52 -29.07 41.98
CA HIS A 179 -6.71 -30.20 42.43
C HIS A 179 -5.25 -30.16 41.94
N TYR A 180 -4.78 -29.01 41.47
CA TYR A 180 -3.51 -28.91 40.75
C TYR A 180 -2.32 -29.39 41.58
N VAL A 181 -2.22 -28.97 42.85
CA VAL A 181 -1.07 -29.31 43.71
C VAL A 181 -0.99 -30.82 43.95
N PRO A 182 -2.05 -31.51 44.42
CA PRO A 182 -2.03 -32.98 44.51
C PRO A 182 -1.72 -33.66 43.19
N LEU A 183 -2.34 -33.23 42.07
CA LEU A 183 -2.10 -33.82 40.76
C LEU A 183 -0.64 -33.69 40.32
N ALA A 184 -0.05 -32.51 40.49
CA ALA A 184 1.36 -32.26 40.18
C ALA A 184 2.29 -33.10 41.05
N LEU A 185 2.07 -33.16 42.37
CA LEU A 185 2.91 -33.97 43.27
C LEU A 185 2.84 -35.46 42.92
N VAL A 186 1.65 -35.97 42.59
CA VAL A 186 1.46 -37.37 42.18
C VAL A 186 2.09 -37.63 40.83
N SER A 187 1.75 -36.84 39.80
CA SER A 187 2.23 -37.07 38.43
C SER A 187 3.73 -36.84 38.32
N GLY A 188 4.26 -35.85 39.05
CA GLY A 188 5.67 -35.48 39.00
C GLY A 188 6.54 -36.39 39.86
N PHE A 189 6.22 -36.58 41.14
CA PHE A 189 7.13 -37.27 42.07
C PHE A 189 6.71 -38.71 42.33
N ALA A 190 5.46 -38.96 42.73
CA ALA A 190 5.05 -40.30 43.11
C ALA A 190 5.08 -41.26 41.93
N LEU A 191 4.51 -40.88 40.80
CA LEU A 191 4.37 -41.75 39.64
C LEU A 191 5.73 -42.17 39.04
N PRO A 192 6.70 -41.27 38.79
CA PRO A 192 8.01 -41.69 38.28
C PRO A 192 8.79 -42.55 39.27
N THR A 193 8.63 -42.31 40.58
CA THR A 193 9.23 -43.15 41.63
C THR A 193 8.64 -44.57 41.60
N LEU A 194 7.30 -44.68 41.52
CA LEU A 194 6.61 -45.96 41.45
C LEU A 194 6.94 -46.73 40.17
N ILE A 195 7.02 -46.05 39.03
CA ILE A 195 7.40 -46.66 37.76
C ILE A 195 8.87 -47.13 37.83
N GLY A 196 9.79 -46.31 38.34
CA GLY A 196 11.18 -46.69 38.56
C GLY A 196 11.34 -47.90 39.47
N ALA A 197 10.48 -48.03 40.49
CA ALA A 197 10.47 -49.18 41.39
C ALA A 197 10.13 -50.50 40.67
N LEU A 198 9.38 -50.47 39.55
CA LEU A 198 9.02 -51.67 38.78
C LEU A 198 10.25 -52.40 38.22
N TRP A 199 11.37 -51.70 38.05
CA TRP A 199 12.66 -52.27 37.63
C TRP A 199 13.76 -52.05 38.68
N GLY A 200 13.39 -51.85 39.95
CA GLY A 200 14.32 -51.78 41.07
C GLY A 200 15.07 -50.46 41.22
N ASP A 201 14.69 -49.39 40.50
CA ASP A 201 15.37 -48.09 40.50
C ASP A 201 14.41 -46.96 40.96
N ALA A 202 13.77 -47.16 42.12
CA ALA A 202 12.82 -46.19 42.67
C ALA A 202 13.48 -44.83 42.94
N LEU A 203 14.71 -44.83 43.46
CA LEU A 203 15.47 -43.62 43.73
C LEU A 203 15.82 -42.88 42.44
N GLY A 204 16.25 -43.60 41.39
CA GLY A 204 16.45 -43.00 40.06
C GLY A 204 15.16 -42.45 39.48
N GLY A 205 14.04 -43.16 39.65
CA GLY A 205 12.72 -42.68 39.27
C GLY A 205 12.36 -41.34 39.92
N PHE A 206 12.67 -41.18 41.22
CA PHE A 206 12.48 -39.92 41.94
C PHE A 206 13.47 -38.83 41.53
N LEU A 207 14.76 -39.13 41.42
CA LEU A 207 15.81 -38.13 41.15
C LEU A 207 15.81 -37.68 39.68
N TYR A 208 15.69 -38.61 38.72
CA TYR A 208 15.75 -38.32 37.29
C TYR A 208 14.36 -38.06 36.71
N GLY A 209 13.45 -39.04 36.82
CA GLY A 209 12.07 -38.92 36.32
C GLY A 209 11.26 -37.88 37.11
N GLY A 210 11.62 -37.72 38.38
CA GLY A 210 11.12 -36.66 39.21
C GLY A 210 11.91 -35.36 39.03
N ILE A 211 12.92 -35.17 39.86
CA ILE A 211 13.57 -33.88 40.08
C ILE A 211 14.23 -33.30 38.80
N LEU A 212 15.10 -34.05 38.12
CA LEU A 212 15.81 -33.58 36.91
C LEU A 212 14.83 -33.19 35.79
N SER A 213 13.79 -33.99 35.56
CA SER A 213 12.79 -33.72 34.52
C SER A 213 12.19 -32.32 34.68
N ARG A 214 11.94 -31.87 35.92
CA ARG A 214 11.38 -30.52 36.16
C ARG A 214 12.34 -29.43 35.73
N VAL A 215 13.62 -29.55 36.07
CA VAL A 215 14.64 -28.58 35.65
C VAL A 215 14.73 -28.53 34.13
N VAL A 216 14.75 -29.68 33.45
CA VAL A 216 14.80 -29.75 31.98
C VAL A 216 13.56 -29.11 31.34
N ILE A 217 12.35 -29.43 31.83
CA ILE A 217 11.10 -28.87 31.31
C ILE A 217 11.04 -27.35 31.55
N TRP A 218 11.38 -26.90 32.74
CA TRP A 218 11.41 -25.47 33.09
C TRP A 218 12.33 -24.69 32.18
N HIS A 219 13.60 -25.09 32.08
CA HIS A 219 14.54 -24.39 31.20
C HIS A 219 14.12 -24.45 29.73
N SER A 220 13.53 -25.56 29.27
CA SER A 220 12.99 -25.65 27.91
C SER A 220 11.92 -24.58 27.65
N THR A 221 10.97 -24.40 28.58
CA THR A 221 9.96 -23.33 28.46
C THR A 221 10.50 -21.92 28.72
N PHE A 222 11.45 -21.77 29.64
CA PHE A 222 12.05 -20.48 29.95
C PHE A 222 12.91 -19.96 28.80
N CYS A 223 13.49 -20.86 28.00
CA CYS A 223 14.14 -20.51 26.74
C CYS A 223 13.18 -19.86 25.73
N ILE A 224 11.88 -20.18 25.77
CA ILE A 224 10.90 -19.49 24.91
C ILE A 224 10.72 -18.05 25.39
N ASN A 225 10.60 -17.81 26.69
CA ASN A 225 10.52 -16.46 27.22
C ASN A 225 11.81 -15.66 26.93
N SER A 226 12.99 -16.30 27.02
CA SER A 226 14.28 -15.63 26.88
C SER A 226 14.92 -15.78 25.50
N PHE A 227 15.51 -16.93 25.17
CA PHE A 227 16.24 -17.14 23.92
C PHE A 227 15.40 -16.86 22.68
N ALA A 228 14.12 -17.23 22.67
CA ALA A 228 13.25 -16.95 21.53
C ALA A 228 12.91 -15.45 21.35
N HIS A 229 13.35 -14.58 22.25
CA HIS A 229 13.29 -13.12 22.09
C HIS A 229 14.66 -12.47 21.82
N TRP A 230 15.74 -13.23 21.96
CA TRP A 230 17.11 -12.71 21.88
C TRP A 230 17.89 -13.23 20.67
N ALA A 231 17.62 -14.45 20.21
CA ALA A 231 18.38 -15.08 19.13
C ALA A 231 17.49 -15.85 18.15
N GLY A 232 17.57 -15.50 16.86
CA GLY A 232 16.86 -16.16 15.78
C GLY A 232 16.36 -15.21 14.69
N ASP A 233 15.52 -15.74 13.81
CA ASP A 233 15.00 -15.04 12.63
C ASP A 233 13.68 -14.34 12.91
N GLN A 234 13.51 -13.12 12.40
CA GLN A 234 12.24 -12.39 12.39
C GLN A 234 11.69 -12.35 10.97
N ILE A 235 11.13 -13.48 10.52
CA ILE A 235 10.67 -13.69 9.13
C ILE A 235 9.34 -12.97 8.86
N TYR A 236 8.47 -12.90 9.87
CA TYR A 236 7.07 -12.46 9.71
C TYR A 236 6.84 -11.06 10.27
N SER A 237 7.52 -10.69 11.36
CA SER A 237 7.38 -9.36 11.97
C SER A 237 8.58 -8.97 12.82
N THR A 238 8.82 -7.67 12.97
CA THR A 238 9.84 -7.06 13.86
C THR A 238 9.22 -6.13 14.90
N GLU A 239 7.90 -6.08 15.02
CA GLU A 239 7.20 -5.16 15.93
C GLU A 239 7.46 -5.47 17.41
N ILE A 240 7.67 -6.75 17.71
CA ILE A 240 8.07 -7.27 19.01
C ILE A 240 9.34 -8.12 18.87
N SER A 241 9.96 -8.49 19.99
CA SER A 241 11.24 -9.20 19.99
C SER A 241 11.18 -10.68 19.66
N ALA A 242 10.01 -11.30 19.53
CA ALA A 242 9.88 -12.72 19.26
C ALA A 242 10.60 -13.13 17.95
N ARG A 243 11.35 -14.24 17.98
CA ARG A 243 12.23 -14.76 16.93
C ARG A 243 11.99 -16.25 16.71
N GLY A 244 12.23 -16.72 15.49
CA GLY A 244 12.22 -18.13 15.12
C GLY A 244 13.61 -18.75 15.26
N ASN A 245 13.71 -19.91 15.89
CA ASN A 245 14.98 -20.64 16.05
C ASN A 245 14.75 -22.16 15.98
N LEU A 246 15.40 -22.83 15.03
CA LEU A 246 15.24 -24.28 14.81
C LEU A 246 15.73 -25.11 16.02
N LEU A 247 16.85 -24.73 16.63
CA LEU A 247 17.37 -25.46 17.79
C LEU A 247 16.38 -25.39 18.96
N LEU A 248 15.82 -24.20 19.21
CA LEU A 248 14.75 -24.05 20.19
C LEU A 248 13.52 -24.85 19.79
N ALA A 249 13.13 -24.87 18.51
CA ALA A 249 11.99 -25.65 18.05
C ALA A 249 12.18 -27.14 18.30
N ILE A 250 13.41 -27.67 18.15
CA ILE A 250 13.75 -29.05 18.49
C ILE A 250 13.59 -29.30 19.99
N MET A 251 14.16 -28.44 20.84
CA MET A 251 14.07 -28.58 22.29
C MET A 251 12.66 -28.42 22.84
N THR A 252 11.80 -27.68 22.14
CA THR A 252 10.48 -27.26 22.64
C THR A 252 9.31 -27.78 21.83
N ASN A 253 9.54 -28.80 21.00
CA ASN A 253 8.52 -29.44 20.18
C ASN A 253 7.71 -28.44 19.31
N GLY A 254 8.40 -27.45 18.73
CA GLY A 254 7.85 -26.47 17.79
C GLY A 254 7.73 -25.04 18.31
N GLU A 255 7.81 -24.82 19.63
CA GLU A 255 7.62 -23.47 20.21
C GLU A 255 8.71 -22.47 19.82
N GLY A 256 9.88 -22.96 19.42
CA GLY A 256 10.97 -22.12 18.91
C GLY A 256 10.65 -21.35 17.63
N TYR A 257 9.58 -21.66 16.89
CA TYR A 257 9.07 -20.81 15.79
C TYR A 257 8.23 -19.63 16.33
N HIS A 258 8.79 -18.91 17.29
CA HIS A 258 8.07 -17.96 18.12
C HIS A 258 7.65 -16.69 17.36
N ASN A 259 8.43 -16.26 16.36
CA ASN A 259 8.07 -15.11 15.52
C ASN A 259 6.78 -15.33 14.72
N PHE A 260 6.59 -16.52 14.14
CA PHE A 260 5.34 -16.85 13.45
C PHE A 260 4.17 -16.89 14.42
N HIS A 261 4.38 -17.54 15.56
CA HIS A 261 3.38 -17.69 16.61
C HIS A 261 2.88 -16.32 17.13
N HIS A 262 3.78 -15.37 17.36
CA HIS A 262 3.37 -14.05 17.83
C HIS A 262 2.63 -13.22 16.79
N GLU A 263 2.96 -13.39 15.51
CA GLU A 263 2.26 -12.74 14.41
C GLU A 263 0.87 -13.36 14.16
N PHE A 264 0.78 -14.69 14.21
CA PHE A 264 -0.44 -15.46 13.92
C PHE A 264 -0.83 -16.41 15.06
N PRO A 265 -1.14 -15.90 16.26
CA PRO A 265 -1.25 -16.70 17.48
C PRO A 265 -2.41 -17.71 17.48
N LYS A 266 -3.41 -17.53 16.61
CA LYS A 266 -4.56 -18.46 16.50
C LYS A 266 -4.29 -19.61 15.53
N ASP A 267 -3.22 -19.56 14.73
CA ASP A 267 -2.88 -20.71 13.87
C ASP A 267 -2.42 -21.87 14.75
N PHE A 268 -2.92 -23.08 14.47
CA PHE A 268 -2.54 -24.26 15.23
C PHE A 268 -1.08 -24.69 15.00
N ARG A 269 -0.38 -24.08 14.03
CA ARG A 269 1.03 -24.30 13.68
C ARG A 269 1.88 -23.17 14.25
N ASN A 270 3.03 -23.50 14.86
CA ASN A 270 4.07 -22.50 15.09
C ASN A 270 5.07 -22.56 13.93
N GLY A 271 5.44 -23.78 13.53
CA GLY A 271 6.16 -24.01 12.27
C GLY A 271 5.20 -23.98 11.08
N TYR A 272 5.07 -22.82 10.42
CA TYR A 272 4.16 -22.59 9.29
C TYR A 272 4.34 -23.59 8.15
N ARG A 273 5.59 -23.86 7.75
CA ARG A 273 5.90 -24.72 6.61
C ARG A 273 5.63 -26.18 6.97
N LEU A 274 5.36 -26.99 5.96
CA LEU A 274 5.07 -28.42 6.15
C LEU A 274 6.18 -29.14 6.93
N PHE A 275 7.43 -28.90 6.54
CA PHE A 275 8.63 -29.54 7.11
C PHE A 275 9.30 -28.76 8.24
N ASP A 276 8.72 -27.63 8.68
CA ASP A 276 9.19 -26.98 9.91
C ASP A 276 8.98 -27.95 11.09
N TRP A 277 10.04 -28.17 11.88
CA TRP A 277 10.03 -29.12 13.00
C TRP A 277 9.08 -28.64 14.11
N ASP A 278 7.84 -29.12 14.03
CA ASP A 278 6.79 -28.83 14.99
C ASP A 278 6.01 -30.12 15.26
N PRO A 279 6.53 -31.01 16.13
CA PRO A 279 5.83 -32.23 16.51
C PRO A 279 4.44 -31.96 17.11
N SER A 280 4.25 -30.82 17.78
CA SER A 280 2.94 -30.42 18.33
C SER A 280 1.91 -30.20 17.22
N LYS A 281 2.29 -29.49 16.14
CA LYS A 281 1.49 -29.37 14.91
C LYS A 281 1.13 -30.73 14.34
N TRP A 282 2.09 -31.65 14.24
CA TRP A 282 1.83 -32.96 13.64
C TRP A 282 0.90 -33.81 14.52
N ILE A 283 1.05 -33.78 15.85
CA ILE A 283 0.12 -34.47 16.76
C ILE A 283 -1.31 -33.94 16.58
N ILE A 284 -1.50 -32.62 16.60
CA ILE A 284 -2.81 -32.00 16.41
C ILE A 284 -3.38 -32.37 15.04
N PHE A 285 -2.57 -32.31 13.99
CA PHE A 285 -2.97 -32.65 12.64
C PHE A 285 -3.38 -34.13 12.50
N LEU A 286 -2.61 -35.06 13.06
CA LEU A 286 -2.92 -36.49 13.04
C LEU A 286 -4.21 -36.78 13.82
N LEU A 287 -4.37 -36.19 15.00
CA LEU A 287 -5.60 -36.33 15.80
C LEU A 287 -6.82 -35.76 15.09
N HIS A 288 -6.67 -34.64 14.38
CA HIS A 288 -7.72 -34.03 13.57
C HIS A 288 -8.10 -34.88 12.36
N THR A 289 -7.10 -35.51 11.72
CA THR A 289 -7.28 -36.26 10.46
C THR A 289 -7.81 -37.66 10.71
N PHE A 290 -7.27 -38.37 11.72
CA PHE A 290 -7.51 -39.79 11.91
C PHE A 290 -8.41 -40.12 13.10
N THR A 291 -8.82 -39.13 13.89
CA THR A 291 -9.71 -39.33 15.03
C THR A 291 -10.79 -38.25 15.07
N ASN A 292 -11.81 -38.46 15.90
CA ASN A 292 -12.81 -37.42 16.16
C ASN A 292 -12.48 -36.56 17.39
N GLN A 293 -11.28 -36.69 17.98
CA GLN A 293 -10.91 -35.99 19.21
C GLN A 293 -10.61 -34.50 18.99
N VAL A 294 -10.17 -34.13 17.79
CA VAL A 294 -9.93 -32.74 17.37
C VAL A 294 -10.89 -32.41 16.21
N PRO A 295 -12.12 -31.94 16.48
CA PRO A 295 -13.10 -31.70 15.42
C PRO A 295 -12.72 -30.54 14.48
N SER A 296 -11.97 -29.55 14.96
CA SER A 296 -11.61 -28.37 14.16
C SER A 296 -10.24 -27.82 14.53
N VAL A 297 -9.54 -27.29 13.52
CA VAL A 297 -8.28 -26.54 13.65
C VAL A 297 -8.40 -25.20 12.95
N THR A 298 -7.74 -24.17 13.46
CA THR A 298 -7.68 -22.84 12.85
C THR A 298 -6.36 -22.67 12.10
N ARG A 299 -6.42 -22.15 10.87
CA ARG A 299 -5.26 -21.77 10.07
C ARG A 299 -5.42 -20.34 9.59
N VAL A 300 -4.33 -19.57 9.63
CA VAL A 300 -4.30 -18.28 8.94
C VAL A 300 -4.28 -18.53 7.42
N PRO A 301 -5.00 -17.74 6.61
CA PRO A 301 -4.92 -17.83 5.16
C PRO A 301 -3.49 -17.58 4.67
N ASP A 302 -3.00 -18.40 3.73
CA ASP A 302 -1.62 -18.33 3.25
C ASP A 302 -1.26 -16.95 2.67
N ASN A 303 -2.23 -16.24 2.07
CA ASN A 303 -2.05 -14.88 1.57
C ASN A 303 -1.63 -13.89 2.68
N GLU A 304 -2.16 -14.01 3.89
CA GLU A 304 -1.77 -13.12 5.00
C GLU A 304 -0.35 -13.42 5.46
N VAL A 305 0.06 -14.69 5.45
CA VAL A 305 1.45 -15.08 5.74
C VAL A 305 2.40 -14.55 4.66
N GLN A 306 2.01 -14.62 3.38
CA GLN A 306 2.82 -14.06 2.28
C GLN A 306 2.96 -12.54 2.37
N LYS A 307 1.90 -11.82 2.76
CA LYS A 307 1.97 -10.36 3.01
C LYS A 307 2.97 -10.03 4.12
N ALA A 308 2.94 -10.75 5.23
CA ALA A 308 3.87 -10.56 6.35
C ALA A 308 5.33 -10.77 5.90
N ILE A 309 5.60 -11.85 5.14
CA ILE A 309 6.94 -12.12 4.58
C ILE A 309 7.38 -10.99 3.63
N ALA A 310 6.53 -10.60 2.68
CA ALA A 310 6.86 -9.56 1.70
C ALA A 310 7.15 -8.20 2.36
N ASN A 311 6.39 -7.83 3.40
CA ASN A 311 6.65 -6.63 4.19
C ASN A 311 8.01 -6.69 4.89
N MET A 312 8.36 -7.84 5.46
CA MET A 312 9.66 -8.04 6.10
C MET A 312 10.84 -8.03 5.12
N GLU A 313 10.65 -8.55 3.90
CA GLU A 313 11.64 -8.45 2.82
C GLU A 313 11.88 -6.99 2.41
N LEU A 314 10.81 -6.20 2.25
CA LEU A 314 10.91 -4.77 1.97
C LEU A 314 11.65 -4.03 3.09
N TYR A 315 11.29 -4.30 4.35
CA TYR A 315 11.96 -3.71 5.52
C TYR A 315 13.46 -4.02 5.51
N ARG A 316 13.86 -5.29 5.30
CA ARG A 316 15.27 -5.69 5.22
C ARG A 316 15.99 -5.07 4.02
N ALA A 317 15.32 -4.91 2.88
CA ALA A 317 15.89 -4.23 1.72
C ALA A 317 16.16 -2.75 2.01
N GLN A 318 15.24 -2.07 2.70
CA GLN A 318 15.41 -0.69 3.16
C GLN A 318 16.56 -0.57 4.17
N GLU A 319 16.68 -1.50 5.12
CA GLU A 319 17.76 -1.52 6.10
C GLU A 319 19.13 -1.75 5.44
N LYS A 320 19.23 -2.75 4.54
CA LYS A 320 20.44 -2.98 3.75
C LYS A 320 20.82 -1.73 2.95
N ARG A 321 19.83 -1.07 2.36
CA ARG A 321 20.03 0.19 1.65
C ARG A 321 20.62 1.26 2.59
N GLN A 322 20.13 1.42 3.81
CA GLN A 322 20.67 2.41 4.76
C GLN A 322 22.13 2.17 5.16
N LYS A 323 22.61 0.92 5.12
CA LYS A 323 24.01 0.56 5.46
C LYS A 323 24.99 0.83 4.32
N CYS A 324 24.52 0.96 3.08
CA CYS A 324 25.39 1.29 1.96
C CYS A 324 25.76 2.78 2.00
N ASP A 325 27.02 3.10 1.70
CA ASP A 325 27.42 4.47 1.42
C ASP A 325 26.89 4.87 0.04
N TRP A 326 25.95 5.82 0.03
CA TRP A 326 25.39 6.38 -1.20
C TRP A 326 26.05 7.70 -1.58
N GLY A 327 27.16 8.06 -0.94
CA GLY A 327 27.81 9.35 -1.08
C GLY A 327 27.14 10.44 -0.24
N VAL A 328 27.54 11.68 -0.49
CA VAL A 328 26.97 12.83 0.22
C VAL A 328 25.51 12.99 -0.22
N ASP A 329 24.59 13.05 0.76
CA ASP A 329 23.18 13.33 0.49
C ASP A 329 23.10 14.63 -0.31
N SER A 330 22.36 14.59 -1.42
CA SER A 330 22.22 15.72 -2.33
C SER A 330 21.71 17.00 -1.65
N SER A 331 20.99 16.89 -0.53
CA SER A 331 20.51 18.02 0.27
C SER A 331 21.60 18.69 1.12
N LEU A 332 22.71 18.00 1.38
CA LEU A 332 23.85 18.49 2.16
C LEU A 332 24.95 19.10 1.29
N LEU A 333 24.86 18.95 -0.04
CA LEU A 333 25.83 19.52 -0.97
C LEU A 333 25.72 21.05 -1.01
N PRO A 334 26.85 21.78 -1.02
CA PRO A 334 26.84 23.22 -1.20
C PRO A 334 26.28 23.56 -2.58
N VAL A 335 25.54 24.66 -2.63
CA VAL A 335 24.76 25.08 -3.79
C VAL A 335 25.50 26.25 -4.44
N ILE A 336 26.01 26.09 -5.68
CA ILE A 336 26.87 27.08 -6.38
C ILE A 336 26.35 27.44 -7.77
N THR A 337 26.43 28.68 -8.24
CA THR A 337 25.99 29.04 -9.60
C THR A 337 26.83 28.37 -10.70
N TYR A 338 26.32 28.34 -11.94
CA TYR A 338 27.10 27.80 -13.07
C TYR A 338 28.33 28.66 -13.38
N GLU A 339 28.19 29.97 -13.19
CA GLU A 339 29.27 30.95 -13.30
C GLU A 339 30.34 30.73 -12.22
N GLU A 340 29.95 30.51 -10.95
CA GLU A 340 30.89 30.14 -9.88
C GLU A 340 31.54 28.78 -10.14
N TYR A 341 30.81 27.80 -10.67
CA TYR A 341 31.37 26.51 -11.07
C TYR A 341 32.49 26.67 -12.11
N LYS A 342 32.23 27.44 -13.18
CA LYS A 342 33.23 27.72 -14.22
C LYS A 342 34.39 28.55 -13.67
N GLN A 343 34.10 29.61 -12.93
CA GLN A 343 35.11 30.47 -12.35
C GLN A 343 36.03 29.68 -11.44
N ARG A 344 35.51 28.88 -10.52
CA ARG A 344 36.33 28.05 -9.62
C ARG A 344 37.14 27.00 -10.38
N GLN A 345 36.60 26.46 -11.46
CA GLN A 345 37.35 25.56 -12.33
C GLN A 345 38.54 26.26 -13.00
N GLU A 346 38.32 27.46 -13.55
CA GLU A 346 39.33 28.25 -14.28
C GLU A 346 40.37 28.90 -13.37
N SER A 347 39.94 29.46 -12.22
CA SER A 347 40.82 30.21 -11.31
C SER A 347 41.52 29.34 -10.27
N GLU A 348 40.89 28.24 -9.82
CA GLU A 348 41.45 27.35 -8.79
C GLU A 348 41.98 26.03 -9.38
N GLY A 349 41.86 25.82 -10.70
CA GLY A 349 42.34 24.62 -11.38
C GLY A 349 41.63 23.32 -10.98
N LYS A 350 40.37 23.41 -10.51
CA LYS A 350 39.61 22.24 -10.04
C LYS A 350 39.36 21.25 -11.17
N GLU A 351 39.44 19.96 -10.87
CA GLU A 351 39.15 18.88 -11.83
C GLU A 351 37.66 18.53 -11.78
N TRP A 352 36.83 19.54 -12.02
CA TRP A 352 35.39 19.44 -11.85
C TRP A 352 34.66 19.27 -13.18
N LEU A 353 33.72 18.34 -13.22
CA LEU A 353 32.80 18.14 -14.32
C LEU A 353 31.35 18.15 -13.83
N LEU A 354 30.44 18.63 -14.68
CA LEU A 354 29.02 18.64 -14.38
C LEU A 354 28.34 17.43 -15.02
N VAL A 355 27.61 16.66 -14.22
CA VAL A 355 26.72 15.57 -14.68
C VAL A 355 25.37 15.75 -13.99
N ASP A 356 24.32 15.85 -14.79
CA ASP A 356 22.99 16.29 -14.37
C ASP A 356 23.06 17.66 -13.69
N GLU A 357 22.72 17.74 -12.40
CA GLU A 357 22.76 18.97 -11.59
C GLU A 357 23.94 18.99 -10.59
N PHE A 358 24.81 17.98 -10.64
CA PHE A 358 25.86 17.76 -9.66
C PHE A 358 27.24 18.05 -10.23
N VAL A 359 28.00 18.86 -9.49
CA VAL A 359 29.43 19.06 -9.75
C VAL A 359 30.18 17.90 -9.13
N LEU A 360 30.88 17.15 -9.97
CA LEU A 360 31.68 16.02 -9.60
C LEU A 360 33.16 16.43 -9.60
N ASP A 361 33.84 16.23 -8.47
CA ASP A 361 35.29 16.32 -8.41
C ASP A 361 35.88 14.95 -8.76
N VAL A 362 36.51 14.89 -9.93
CA VAL A 362 37.08 13.63 -10.43
C VAL A 362 38.58 13.51 -10.18
N SER A 363 39.18 14.41 -9.40
CA SER A 363 40.63 14.41 -9.16
C SER A 363 41.17 13.08 -8.63
N SER A 364 40.43 12.45 -7.72
CA SER A 364 40.76 11.14 -7.14
C SER A 364 40.40 9.95 -8.05
N PHE A 365 39.57 10.16 -9.08
CA PHE A 365 39.03 9.10 -9.93
C PHE A 365 39.60 9.08 -11.35
N LYS A 366 40.20 10.18 -11.83
CA LYS A 366 40.54 10.36 -13.24
C LYS A 366 41.45 9.29 -13.83
N GLU A 367 42.42 8.79 -13.04
CA GLU A 367 43.34 7.73 -13.47
C GLU A 367 42.69 6.34 -13.45
N ALA A 368 41.66 6.16 -12.63
CA ALA A 368 40.88 4.93 -12.53
C ALA A 368 39.71 4.88 -13.54
N HIS A 369 39.41 5.99 -14.21
CA HIS A 369 38.35 6.05 -15.21
C HIS A 369 38.71 5.16 -16.41
N PRO A 370 37.89 4.16 -16.81
CA PRO A 370 38.24 3.20 -17.86
C PRO A 370 38.54 3.82 -19.23
N GLY A 371 37.94 4.97 -19.54
CA GLY A 371 38.23 5.74 -20.76
C GLY A 371 39.50 6.59 -20.69
N GLY A 372 40.24 6.54 -19.57
CA GLY A 372 41.45 7.31 -19.31
C GLY A 372 41.20 8.76 -18.89
N ALA A 373 42.15 9.34 -18.14
CA ALA A 373 42.07 10.71 -17.61
C ALA A 373 41.92 11.78 -18.71
N LYS A 374 42.49 11.54 -19.89
CA LYS A 374 42.44 12.48 -21.03
C LYS A 374 41.00 12.75 -21.50
N VAL A 375 40.10 11.77 -21.40
CA VAL A 375 38.70 11.93 -21.79
C VAL A 375 37.98 12.88 -20.84
N LEU A 376 38.20 12.72 -19.52
CA LEU A 376 37.58 13.58 -18.50
C LEU A 376 38.09 15.02 -18.58
N LYS A 377 39.39 15.20 -18.87
CA LYS A 377 40.01 16.52 -19.03
C LYS A 377 39.32 17.39 -20.09
N ASN A 378 38.79 16.78 -21.15
CA ASN A 378 38.05 17.52 -22.20
C ASN A 378 36.73 18.13 -21.70
N TYR A 379 36.21 17.64 -20.56
CA TYR A 379 34.95 18.05 -19.94
C TYR A 379 35.12 18.84 -18.65
N TYR A 380 36.34 19.18 -18.24
CA TYR A 380 36.56 20.09 -17.11
C TYR A 380 35.88 21.44 -17.39
N GLY A 381 35.11 21.92 -16.41
CA GLY A 381 34.36 23.18 -16.53
C GLY A 381 33.17 23.12 -17.50
N LYS A 382 32.78 21.92 -17.97
CA LYS A 382 31.69 21.70 -18.93
C LYS A 382 30.61 20.77 -18.40
N ASP A 383 29.42 20.92 -18.98
CA ASP A 383 28.33 19.95 -18.84
C ASP A 383 28.63 18.71 -19.68
N SER A 384 28.88 17.61 -18.98
CA SER A 384 29.20 16.30 -19.55
C SER A 384 28.01 15.33 -19.53
N THR A 385 26.82 15.78 -19.13
CA THR A 385 25.61 14.95 -19.00
C THR A 385 25.30 14.18 -20.28
N LYS A 386 25.29 14.87 -21.43
CA LYS A 386 25.03 14.22 -22.73
C LYS A 386 26.09 13.15 -23.05
N ALA A 387 27.36 13.43 -22.77
CA ALA A 387 28.45 12.47 -22.99
C ALA A 387 28.33 11.25 -22.06
N PHE A 388 27.85 11.47 -20.83
CA PHE A 388 27.66 10.45 -19.80
C PHE A 388 26.48 9.51 -20.07
N TYR A 389 25.43 10.00 -20.75
CA TYR A 389 24.21 9.25 -21.10
C TYR A 389 24.13 8.91 -22.61
N GLY A 390 25.21 8.36 -23.18
CA GLY A 390 25.18 7.78 -24.52
C GLY A 390 25.58 8.71 -25.67
N GLY A 391 25.86 9.98 -25.42
CA GLY A 391 26.49 10.88 -26.41
C GLY A 391 27.97 10.58 -26.64
N LEU A 392 28.63 9.91 -25.69
CA LEU A 392 29.96 9.33 -25.87
C LEU A 392 29.97 7.88 -25.35
N ASN A 393 29.56 7.68 -24.10
CA ASN A 393 29.45 6.35 -23.48
C ASN A 393 28.12 6.25 -22.72
N MET A 394 27.43 5.13 -22.85
CA MET A 394 26.21 4.86 -22.10
C MET A 394 26.56 4.22 -20.75
N HIS A 395 26.87 5.04 -19.74
CA HIS A 395 27.30 4.53 -18.44
C HIS A 395 26.19 3.71 -17.75
N THR A 396 26.59 2.61 -17.11
CA THR A 396 25.68 1.67 -16.43
C THR A 396 25.04 2.29 -15.18
N LYS A 397 24.01 1.63 -14.63
CA LYS A 397 23.39 2.03 -13.36
C LYS A 397 24.39 2.08 -12.20
N ALA A 398 25.35 1.17 -12.17
CA ALA A 398 26.41 1.15 -11.16
C ALA A 398 27.31 2.39 -11.28
N ALA A 399 27.79 2.71 -12.49
CA ALA A 399 28.59 3.92 -12.73
C ALA A 399 27.84 5.20 -12.36
N ARG A 400 26.54 5.30 -12.69
CA ARG A 400 25.66 6.42 -12.27
C ARG A 400 25.53 6.54 -10.75
N THR A 401 25.56 5.43 -10.03
CA THR A 401 25.47 5.43 -8.57
C THR A 401 26.79 5.87 -7.95
N MET A 402 27.92 5.42 -8.53
CA MET A 402 29.26 5.78 -8.07
C MET A 402 29.55 7.28 -8.19
N THR A 403 28.95 8.00 -9.15
CA THR A 403 29.13 9.46 -9.23
C THR A 403 28.68 10.19 -7.98
N ALA A 404 27.77 9.61 -7.18
CA ALA A 404 27.35 10.18 -5.91
C ALA A 404 28.49 10.35 -4.90
N MET A 405 29.52 9.50 -4.99
CA MET A 405 30.73 9.58 -4.16
C MET A 405 31.66 10.73 -4.56
N LEU A 406 31.50 11.25 -5.78
CA LEU A 406 32.34 12.31 -6.35
C LEU A 406 31.69 13.68 -6.26
N ARG A 407 30.45 13.78 -5.75
CA ARG A 407 29.72 15.04 -5.67
C ARG A 407 30.34 15.97 -4.64
N VAL A 408 30.67 17.18 -5.06
CA VAL A 408 31.24 18.22 -4.18
C VAL A 408 30.36 19.46 -4.08
N ALA A 409 29.52 19.69 -5.08
CA ALA A 409 28.52 20.73 -5.06
C ALA A 409 27.32 20.33 -5.90
N LYS A 410 26.20 20.98 -5.64
CA LYS A 410 25.07 21.03 -6.55
C LYS A 410 25.12 22.38 -7.23
N ILE A 411 24.90 22.44 -8.53
CA ILE A 411 24.71 23.74 -9.16
C ILE A 411 23.43 24.33 -8.56
N GLU A 412 23.52 25.51 -7.91
CA GLU A 412 22.41 26.40 -7.54
C GLU A 412 21.49 26.37 -8.71
N LYS A 413 20.39 25.62 -8.52
CA LYS A 413 19.61 25.05 -9.59
C LYS A 413 19.38 26.17 -10.57
N TYR A 414 20.25 26.26 -11.57
CA TYR A 414 20.23 27.40 -12.46
C TYR A 414 18.91 27.29 -13.21
N ILE A 415 18.41 26.07 -13.37
CA ILE A 415 17.08 25.67 -13.76
C ILE A 415 15.96 26.06 -12.75
N GLU A 416 16.00 25.76 -11.45
CA GLU A 416 14.88 26.15 -10.54
C GLU A 416 14.91 27.63 -10.17
N LYS A 417 16.08 28.26 -10.10
CA LYS A 417 16.25 29.70 -9.94
C LYS A 417 16.04 30.43 -11.27
N LEU A 418 16.30 29.85 -12.46
CA LEU A 418 15.82 30.41 -13.74
C LEU A 418 14.34 30.18 -13.92
N LEU A 419 13.76 29.06 -13.49
CA LEU A 419 12.30 28.89 -13.53
C LEU A 419 11.68 29.86 -12.54
N PHE A 420 12.13 29.89 -11.29
CA PHE A 420 11.61 30.81 -10.28
C PHE A 420 11.86 32.27 -10.65
N MET A 421 13.07 32.65 -11.12
CA MET A 421 13.38 34.03 -11.57
C MET A 421 12.82 34.39 -12.94
N ARG A 422 12.69 33.48 -13.93
CA ARG A 422 11.97 33.78 -15.19
C ARG A 422 10.47 33.85 -14.94
N PHE A 423 9.92 33.04 -14.04
CA PHE A 423 8.52 33.14 -13.65
C PHE A 423 8.25 34.29 -12.68
N SER A 424 9.26 34.82 -11.95
CA SER A 424 9.10 36.00 -11.10
C SER A 424 9.51 37.32 -11.75
N LYS A 425 10.39 37.33 -12.78
CA LYS A 425 10.63 38.53 -13.63
C LYS A 425 9.56 38.70 -14.71
N ASN A 426 9.00 37.62 -15.27
CA ASN A 426 7.82 37.74 -16.13
C ASN A 426 6.52 38.04 -15.34
N MET A 427 6.60 38.18 -14.01
CA MET A 427 5.50 38.71 -13.17
C MET A 427 5.56 40.23 -12.98
N SER A 428 6.60 40.93 -13.46
CA SER A 428 6.70 42.40 -13.29
C SER A 428 7.08 43.19 -14.54
N SER A 429 7.28 42.54 -15.69
CA SER A 429 7.42 43.25 -16.96
C SER A 429 6.92 42.42 -18.14
N ASP A 430 5.60 42.23 -18.20
CA ASP A 430 4.90 42.31 -19.49
C ASP A 430 3.46 42.72 -19.20
N GLY A 431 3.13 43.94 -19.63
CA GLY A 431 1.78 44.44 -19.59
C GLY A 431 0.92 43.61 -20.53
N THR A 432 0.15 42.67 -19.99
CA THR A 432 -1.27 42.44 -20.25
C THR A 432 -1.73 41.11 -19.61
N ASN A 433 -2.39 41.26 -18.45
CA ASN A 433 -3.43 40.41 -17.85
C ASN A 433 -3.29 38.87 -17.69
N ASN A 434 -3.36 38.47 -16.40
CA ASN A 434 -4.05 37.30 -15.82
C ASN A 434 -3.32 35.94 -15.66
N ASP A 435 -2.23 35.86 -14.87
CA ASP A 435 -1.76 34.57 -14.31
C ASP A 435 -1.47 34.64 -12.80
N VAL A 436 -2.58 34.56 -12.04
CA VAL A 436 -2.84 33.93 -10.72
C VAL A 436 -1.70 33.79 -9.67
N ASP A 437 -1.82 34.61 -8.62
CA ASP A 437 -1.15 34.52 -7.31
C ASP A 437 -1.28 33.17 -6.59
N ILE A 438 -0.38 32.91 -5.62
CA ILE A 438 -0.42 31.75 -4.71
C ILE A 438 -1.79 31.68 -4.00
N GLN A 439 -2.59 30.64 -4.28
CA GLN A 439 -3.98 30.52 -3.81
C GLN A 439 -4.16 29.74 -2.50
N VAL A 440 -3.09 29.51 -1.72
CA VAL A 440 -3.22 28.78 -0.44
C VAL A 440 -3.77 29.72 0.64
N PRO A 441 -4.94 29.44 1.25
CA PRO A 441 -5.45 30.27 2.33
C PRO A 441 -4.44 30.36 3.48
N GLU A 442 -4.30 31.53 4.10
CA GLU A 442 -3.29 31.78 5.15
C GLU A 442 -3.39 30.77 6.30
N SER A 443 -4.62 30.44 6.72
CA SER A 443 -4.93 29.45 7.75
C SER A 443 -4.58 28.00 7.38
N LYS A 444 -4.25 27.74 6.11
CA LYS A 444 -4.04 26.40 5.53
C LYS A 444 -2.59 26.17 5.06
N LYS A 445 -1.69 27.14 5.22
CA LYS A 445 -0.28 27.02 4.83
C LYS A 445 0.46 25.87 5.55
N SER A 446 0.18 25.63 6.83
CA SER A 446 0.78 24.53 7.59
C SER A 446 0.33 23.15 7.09
N GLU A 447 -0.97 23.00 6.82
CA GLU A 447 -1.57 21.79 6.26
C GLU A 447 -1.00 21.49 4.87
N PHE A 448 -0.87 22.52 4.03
CA PHE A 448 -0.27 22.43 2.71
C PHE A 448 1.23 22.07 2.75
N SER A 449 2.00 22.67 3.66
CA SER A 449 3.42 22.33 3.86
C SER A 449 3.60 20.86 4.28
N GLY A 450 2.76 20.37 5.19
CA GLY A 450 2.74 18.96 5.60
C GLY A 450 2.40 18.01 4.43
N PHE A 451 1.45 18.42 3.58
CA PHE A 451 1.11 17.69 2.37
C PHE A 451 2.27 17.64 1.36
N LEU A 452 2.96 18.75 1.10
CA LEU A 452 4.13 18.77 0.21
C LEU A 452 5.28 17.89 0.73
N LYS A 453 5.50 17.85 2.05
CA LYS A 453 6.50 16.97 2.68
C LYS A 453 6.13 15.48 2.56
N THR A 454 4.84 15.17 2.67
CA THR A 454 4.34 13.81 2.46
C THR A 454 4.48 13.41 1.00
N LEU A 455 4.08 14.28 0.07
CA LEU A 455 4.26 14.09 -1.37
C LEU A 455 5.71 13.84 -1.75
N SER A 456 6.67 14.63 -1.24
CA SER A 456 8.09 14.49 -1.61
C SER A 456 8.71 13.14 -1.24
N THR A 457 8.09 12.39 -0.33
CA THR A 457 8.55 11.06 0.11
C THR A 457 7.62 9.91 -0.32
N PHE A 458 6.54 10.22 -1.02
CA PHE A 458 5.49 9.26 -1.37
C PHE A 458 5.89 8.37 -2.56
N THR A 459 5.80 7.05 -2.38
CA THR A 459 6.10 6.05 -3.41
C THR A 459 4.97 5.03 -3.65
N GLY A 460 3.76 5.30 -3.14
CA GLY A 460 2.59 4.41 -3.21
C GLY A 460 1.50 4.85 -4.19
N ASP A 461 0.29 4.28 -4.02
CA ASP A 461 -0.92 4.64 -4.77
C ASP A 461 -1.59 5.90 -4.17
N ILE A 462 -1.81 6.91 -5.01
CA ILE A 462 -2.30 8.25 -4.62
C ILE A 462 -3.68 8.21 -3.96
N TYR A 463 -4.49 7.16 -4.17
CA TYR A 463 -5.76 7.03 -3.46
C TYR A 463 -5.60 6.97 -1.94
N SER A 464 -4.45 6.50 -1.44
CA SER A 464 -4.11 6.46 0.00
C SER A 464 -3.64 7.81 0.56
N LEU A 465 -3.35 8.79 -0.29
CA LEU A 465 -2.82 10.08 0.12
C LEU A 465 -3.94 10.99 0.65
N THR A 466 -3.79 11.43 1.90
CA THR A 466 -4.66 12.44 2.50
C THR A 466 -4.35 13.80 1.90
N CYS A 467 -5.35 14.43 1.29
CA CYS A 467 -5.23 15.71 0.61
C CYS A 467 -5.68 16.84 1.57
N PRO A 468 -5.02 18.01 1.56
CA PRO A 468 -5.49 19.18 2.28
C PRO A 468 -6.95 19.48 1.99
N SER A 469 -7.68 19.83 3.04
CA SER A 469 -9.09 20.18 3.05
C SER A 469 -9.50 21.17 1.97
N PHE A 470 -8.70 22.22 1.73
CA PHE A 470 -8.99 23.23 0.69
C PHE A 470 -8.89 22.71 -0.75
N LEU A 471 -8.24 21.56 -0.94
CA LEU A 471 -8.14 20.86 -2.23
C LEU A 471 -9.22 19.80 -2.42
N LEU A 472 -10.21 19.69 -1.52
CA LEU A 472 -11.33 18.75 -1.67
C LEU A 472 -12.50 19.40 -2.41
N SER A 473 -13.12 18.66 -3.32
CA SER A 473 -14.35 19.03 -4.01
C SER A 473 -15.56 18.34 -3.38
N GLY A 474 -16.68 19.06 -3.28
CA GLY A 474 -17.97 18.51 -2.86
C GLY A 474 -18.71 17.74 -3.97
N THR A 475 -18.01 17.27 -5.00
CA THR A 475 -18.60 16.65 -6.19
C THR A 475 -18.06 15.23 -6.36
N SER A 476 -18.94 14.27 -6.67
CA SER A 476 -18.55 12.91 -7.02
C SER A 476 -17.94 12.88 -8.43
N THR A 477 -16.90 12.05 -8.67
CA THR A 477 -16.40 11.86 -10.05
C THR A 477 -17.45 11.30 -10.98
N LEU A 478 -18.51 10.65 -10.47
CA LEU A 478 -19.58 10.13 -11.29
C LEU A 478 -20.35 11.25 -12.02
N GLU A 479 -20.45 12.43 -11.40
CA GLU A 479 -21.07 13.60 -12.03
C GLU A 479 -20.24 14.11 -13.22
N TYR A 480 -18.95 13.74 -13.35
CA TYR A 480 -18.12 14.19 -14.47
C TYR A 480 -18.57 13.60 -15.81
N GLY A 481 -19.43 12.56 -15.79
CA GLY A 481 -20.14 12.11 -17.00
C GLY A 481 -20.92 13.22 -17.69
N GLN A 482 -21.38 14.25 -16.96
CA GLN A 482 -22.13 15.38 -17.53
C GLN A 482 -21.33 16.16 -18.59
N TYR A 483 -20.00 16.20 -18.48
CA TYR A 483 -19.16 16.99 -19.37
C TYR A 483 -19.12 16.46 -20.81
N TRP A 484 -19.54 15.21 -21.01
CA TRP A 484 -19.73 14.63 -22.35
C TRP A 484 -20.92 15.25 -23.11
N ALA A 485 -21.79 15.96 -22.39
CA ALA A 485 -22.96 16.67 -22.91
C ALA A 485 -22.93 18.18 -22.63
N ASP A 486 -21.75 18.78 -22.39
CA ASP A 486 -21.62 20.24 -22.24
C ASP A 486 -22.10 21.01 -23.49
N TYR A 487 -22.05 20.35 -24.66
CA TYR A 487 -22.50 20.86 -25.96
C TYR A 487 -23.35 19.80 -26.68
N PRO A 488 -24.61 19.58 -26.27
CA PRO A 488 -25.48 18.55 -26.85
C PRO A 488 -25.71 18.74 -28.35
N GLU A 489 -25.61 19.97 -28.86
CA GLU A 489 -25.67 20.28 -30.29
C GLU A 489 -24.53 19.65 -31.09
N TYR A 490 -23.31 19.55 -30.53
CA TYR A 490 -22.19 18.90 -31.23
C TYR A 490 -22.30 17.38 -31.20
N PHE A 491 -22.90 16.82 -30.15
CA PHE A 491 -23.20 15.39 -30.10
C PHE A 491 -24.25 15.01 -31.14
N ALA A 492 -25.37 15.74 -31.19
CA ALA A 492 -26.43 15.54 -32.16
C ALA A 492 -25.94 15.67 -33.61
N ALA A 493 -25.07 16.67 -33.87
CA ALA A 493 -24.52 16.95 -35.19
C ALA A 493 -23.65 15.83 -35.79
N ILE A 494 -23.26 14.81 -35.00
CA ILE A 494 -22.49 13.66 -35.53
C ILE A 494 -23.26 12.93 -36.64
N SER A 495 -24.59 12.86 -36.50
CA SER A 495 -25.48 12.13 -37.42
C SER A 495 -25.83 12.89 -38.70
N GLU A 496 -25.63 14.22 -38.73
CA GLU A 496 -26.13 15.10 -39.78
C GLU A 496 -25.39 14.97 -41.12
N PRO A 497 -24.04 14.91 -41.17
CA PRO A 497 -23.33 14.87 -42.45
C PRO A 497 -23.63 13.61 -43.26
N THR A 498 -23.80 13.77 -44.57
CA THR A 498 -24.05 12.64 -45.49
C THR A 498 -22.78 11.84 -45.79
N LYS A 499 -21.62 12.48 -45.78
CA LYS A 499 -20.33 11.81 -46.01
C LYS A 499 -19.72 11.33 -44.70
N GLU A 500 -19.25 10.08 -44.68
CA GLU A 500 -18.65 9.46 -43.49
C GLU A 500 -17.42 10.22 -42.97
N VAL A 501 -16.60 10.82 -43.84
CA VAL A 501 -15.45 11.63 -43.42
C VAL A 501 -15.87 12.90 -42.68
N GLU A 502 -16.98 13.52 -43.09
CA GLU A 502 -17.53 14.71 -42.43
C GLU A 502 -18.14 14.32 -41.08
N ARG A 503 -18.75 13.13 -40.96
CA ARG A 503 -19.16 12.56 -39.67
C ARG A 503 -17.96 12.26 -38.76
N ALA A 504 -16.87 11.73 -39.30
CA ALA A 504 -15.63 11.53 -38.54
C ALA A 504 -15.05 12.85 -37.99
N VAL A 505 -15.13 13.94 -38.78
CA VAL A 505 -14.82 15.30 -38.31
C VAL A 505 -15.76 15.74 -37.19
N ALA A 506 -17.06 15.46 -37.31
CA ALA A 506 -18.05 15.78 -36.28
C ALA A 506 -17.82 14.99 -34.97
N VAL A 507 -17.45 13.71 -35.05
CA VAL A 507 -17.05 12.91 -33.87
C VAL A 507 -15.83 13.52 -33.19
N LEU A 508 -14.80 13.91 -33.96
CA LEU A 508 -13.64 14.62 -33.41
C LEU A 508 -14.06 15.93 -32.75
N LYS A 509 -14.96 16.70 -33.37
CA LYS A 509 -15.43 17.98 -32.84
C LYS A 509 -16.16 17.81 -31.52
N TRP A 510 -17.09 16.84 -31.44
CA TRP A 510 -17.77 16.50 -30.20
C TRP A 510 -16.75 16.09 -29.13
N PHE A 511 -15.87 15.13 -29.42
CA PHE A 511 -14.89 14.65 -28.45
C PHE A 511 -14.00 15.77 -27.89
N ILE A 512 -13.41 16.61 -28.75
CA ILE A 512 -12.59 17.75 -28.30
C ILE A 512 -13.40 18.74 -27.47
N SER A 513 -14.67 18.97 -27.81
CA SER A 513 -15.55 19.87 -27.04
C SER A 513 -15.81 19.40 -25.60
N THR A 514 -15.72 18.10 -25.33
CA THR A 514 -15.91 17.54 -23.98
C THR A 514 -14.72 17.81 -23.03
N LEU A 515 -13.54 18.13 -23.58
CA LEU A 515 -12.30 18.18 -22.82
C LEU A 515 -12.27 19.36 -21.84
N TYR A 516 -12.82 20.51 -22.23
CA TYR A 516 -12.87 21.68 -21.35
C TYR A 516 -13.69 21.41 -20.08
N GLY A 517 -14.92 20.91 -20.25
CA GLY A 517 -15.75 20.46 -19.12
C GLY A 517 -15.01 19.45 -18.24
N SER A 518 -14.47 18.42 -18.88
CA SER A 518 -13.83 17.29 -18.22
C SER A 518 -12.56 17.65 -17.45
N PHE A 519 -11.75 18.60 -17.93
CA PHE A 519 -10.38 18.81 -17.44
C PHE A 519 -10.01 20.24 -17.06
N ALA A 520 -10.75 21.26 -17.50
CA ALA A 520 -10.38 22.67 -17.29
C ALA A 520 -11.47 23.52 -16.61
N SER A 521 -12.74 23.10 -16.65
CA SER A 521 -13.88 23.91 -16.22
C SER A 521 -13.92 24.28 -14.73
N ARG A 522 -13.24 23.50 -13.89
CA ARG A 522 -13.18 23.77 -12.44
C ARG A 522 -12.37 25.04 -12.11
N LYS A 523 -11.56 25.51 -13.06
CA LYS A 523 -10.94 26.85 -13.01
C LYS A 523 -11.97 27.98 -12.98
N ASP A 524 -13.17 27.78 -13.52
CA ASP A 524 -14.19 28.84 -13.59
C ASP A 524 -14.79 29.15 -12.21
N LYS A 525 -15.02 28.10 -11.40
CA LYS A 525 -15.66 28.19 -10.08
C LYS A 525 -14.64 28.30 -8.96
N ASP A 526 -13.67 27.40 -8.95
CA ASP A 526 -12.73 27.21 -7.84
C ASP A 526 -11.33 27.76 -8.15
N LYS A 527 -11.09 28.20 -9.39
CA LYS A 527 -9.79 28.68 -9.92
C LYS A 527 -8.65 27.65 -9.91
N ILE A 528 -8.83 26.50 -9.26
CA ILE A 528 -7.88 25.39 -9.13
C ILE A 528 -8.60 24.04 -9.25
N GLU A 529 -7.86 23.02 -9.65
CA GLU A 529 -8.33 21.63 -9.64
C GLU A 529 -8.48 21.12 -8.19
N LYS A 530 -9.50 20.31 -7.93
CA LYS A 530 -9.77 19.78 -6.58
C LYS A 530 -10.00 18.29 -6.66
N LYS A 531 -9.66 17.56 -5.60
CA LYS A 531 -9.89 16.12 -5.46
C LYS A 531 -11.40 15.86 -5.30
N PRO A 532 -12.07 15.23 -6.28
CA PRO A 532 -13.48 14.83 -6.17
C PRO A 532 -13.68 13.61 -5.24
N PHE A 533 -14.93 13.29 -4.92
CA PHE A 533 -15.26 12.05 -4.21
C PHE A 533 -15.05 10.84 -5.12
N ASN A 534 -14.51 9.76 -4.55
CA ASN A 534 -14.53 8.46 -5.19
C ASN A 534 -15.94 7.85 -5.04
N PRO A 535 -16.66 7.54 -6.14
CA PRO A 535 -18.03 7.06 -6.06
C PRO A 535 -18.08 5.68 -5.39
N ILE A 536 -19.18 5.41 -4.69
CA ILE A 536 -19.42 4.08 -4.12
C ILE A 536 -20.01 3.14 -5.17
N LEU A 537 -19.83 1.82 -5.02
CA LEU A 537 -20.41 0.84 -5.93
C LEU A 537 -21.94 1.01 -6.02
N GLY A 538 -22.47 1.10 -7.24
CA GLY A 538 -23.89 1.32 -7.53
C GLY A 538 -24.36 2.77 -7.36
N GLU A 539 -23.48 3.73 -7.11
CA GLU A 539 -23.81 5.15 -7.17
C GLU A 539 -24.29 5.52 -8.58
N GLN A 540 -25.27 6.42 -8.68
CA GLN A 540 -25.93 6.82 -9.92
C GLN A 540 -25.87 8.33 -10.13
N PHE A 541 -25.79 8.76 -11.39
CA PHE A 541 -25.97 10.15 -11.75
C PHE A 541 -26.74 10.26 -13.07
N LEU A 542 -27.91 10.91 -13.01
CA LEU A 542 -28.82 11.05 -14.13
C LEU A 542 -28.97 12.53 -14.49
N ALA A 543 -28.89 12.85 -15.78
CA ALA A 543 -29.05 14.21 -16.26
C ALA A 543 -29.72 14.25 -17.63
N ARG A 544 -30.41 15.34 -17.93
CA ARG A 544 -30.93 15.65 -19.26
C ARG A 544 -30.62 17.08 -19.67
N TRP A 545 -30.59 17.34 -20.97
CA TRP A 545 -30.45 18.67 -21.55
C TRP A 545 -31.62 18.89 -22.50
N ASP A 546 -32.34 19.99 -22.30
CA ASP A 546 -33.44 20.39 -23.19
C ASP A 546 -32.96 20.58 -24.64
N ASP A 547 -33.92 20.52 -25.57
CA ASP A 547 -33.68 20.74 -27.00
C ASP A 547 -33.03 22.10 -27.24
N ARG A 548 -31.73 22.09 -27.58
CA ARG A 548 -30.94 23.27 -27.86
C ARG A 548 -30.79 23.44 -29.37
N TYR A 549 -31.21 24.58 -29.88
CA TYR A 549 -31.15 24.88 -31.33
C TYR A 549 -31.92 23.87 -32.22
N GLY A 550 -32.88 23.13 -31.67
CA GLY A 550 -33.67 22.16 -32.44
C GLY A 550 -32.96 20.81 -32.62
N CYS A 551 -31.83 20.54 -31.97
CA CYS A 551 -31.11 19.26 -32.07
C CYS A 551 -31.77 18.10 -31.30
N GLY A 552 -32.78 18.38 -30.48
CA GLY A 552 -33.48 17.39 -29.65
C GLY A 552 -32.90 17.27 -28.25
N GLU A 553 -33.64 16.57 -27.39
CA GLU A 553 -33.22 16.30 -26.01
C GLU A 553 -32.07 15.30 -25.97
N THR A 554 -31.09 15.57 -25.11
CA THR A 554 -29.99 14.66 -24.80
C THR A 554 -30.10 14.18 -23.36
N ILE A 555 -30.02 12.87 -23.13
CA ILE A 555 -30.07 12.25 -21.80
C ILE A 555 -28.75 11.56 -21.46
N LEU A 556 -28.45 11.45 -20.16
CA LEU A 556 -27.27 10.84 -19.60
C LEU A 556 -27.64 9.91 -18.44
N PHE A 557 -27.10 8.69 -18.47
CA PHE A 557 -27.06 7.79 -17.33
C PHE A 557 -25.61 7.49 -16.99
N SER A 558 -25.22 7.71 -15.74
CA SER A 558 -23.92 7.29 -15.21
C SER A 558 -24.11 6.38 -14.01
N GLU A 559 -23.32 5.31 -13.92
CA GLU A 559 -23.33 4.39 -12.79
C GLU A 559 -21.91 3.97 -12.41
N GLN A 560 -21.61 3.90 -11.10
CA GLN A 560 -20.35 3.34 -10.63
C GLN A 560 -20.45 1.81 -10.62
N VAL A 561 -19.84 1.19 -11.64
CA VAL A 561 -19.94 -0.26 -11.91
C VAL A 561 -18.86 -1.08 -11.22
N SER A 562 -17.78 -0.46 -10.77
CA SER A 562 -16.74 -1.11 -9.96
C SER A 562 -16.11 -0.13 -8.97
N HIS A 563 -15.72 -0.60 -7.79
CA HIS A 563 -15.03 0.20 -6.77
C HIS A 563 -13.54 -0.17 -6.61
N HIS A 564 -13.17 -1.42 -6.87
CA HIS A 564 -11.79 -1.91 -6.79
C HIS A 564 -11.45 -2.78 -8.01
N PRO A 565 -10.92 -2.21 -9.11
CA PRO A 565 -10.59 -0.78 -9.30
C PRO A 565 -11.83 0.11 -9.51
N PRO A 566 -11.75 1.44 -9.30
CA PRO A 566 -12.86 2.35 -9.55
C PRO A 566 -13.13 2.48 -11.06
N ILE A 567 -14.34 2.15 -11.49
CA ILE A 567 -14.81 2.28 -12.88
C ILE A 567 -16.21 2.89 -12.87
N SER A 568 -16.39 3.97 -13.64
CA SER A 568 -17.69 4.60 -13.90
C SER A 568 -18.11 4.30 -15.34
N ALA A 569 -19.34 3.81 -15.54
CA ALA A 569 -19.93 3.64 -16.86
C ALA A 569 -20.90 4.80 -17.15
N VAL A 570 -21.00 5.17 -18.43
CA VAL A 570 -21.79 6.31 -18.91
C VAL A 570 -22.49 5.95 -20.22
N TYR A 571 -23.75 6.36 -20.34
CA TYR A 571 -24.58 6.27 -21.54
C TYR A 571 -25.12 7.67 -21.85
N LEU A 572 -24.91 8.13 -23.08
CA LEU A 572 -25.51 9.34 -23.64
C LEU A 572 -26.41 8.98 -24.81
N GLU A 573 -27.55 9.66 -24.94
CA GLU A 573 -28.44 9.47 -26.07
C GLU A 573 -29.11 10.79 -26.47
N ASN A 574 -29.16 11.03 -27.78
CA ASN A 574 -30.09 11.97 -28.39
C ASN A 574 -30.93 11.22 -29.43
N LYS A 575 -32.16 10.90 -29.04
CA LYS A 575 -33.06 10.06 -29.83
C LYS A 575 -33.51 10.72 -31.13
N LYS A 576 -33.69 12.05 -31.13
CA LYS A 576 -34.11 12.83 -32.29
C LYS A 576 -33.04 12.78 -33.37
N ALA A 577 -31.80 13.09 -33.00
CA ALA A 577 -30.64 13.02 -33.87
C ALA A 577 -30.22 11.58 -34.22
N GLY A 578 -30.66 10.58 -33.44
CA GLY A 578 -30.33 9.18 -33.72
C GLY A 578 -28.88 8.85 -33.41
N VAL A 579 -28.33 9.42 -32.33
CA VAL A 579 -26.95 9.19 -31.87
C VAL A 579 -26.95 8.76 -30.41
N SER A 580 -26.13 7.76 -30.08
CA SER A 580 -25.85 7.34 -28.71
C SER A 580 -24.38 7.05 -28.50
N ALA A 581 -23.87 7.27 -27.29
CA ALA A 581 -22.51 6.94 -26.90
C ALA A 581 -22.51 6.15 -25.59
N ILE A 582 -21.78 5.04 -25.57
CA ILE A 582 -21.61 4.18 -24.39
C ILE A 582 -20.14 4.15 -24.06
N GLY A 583 -19.77 4.39 -22.82
CA GLY A 583 -18.38 4.30 -22.41
C GLY A 583 -18.22 3.98 -20.96
N HIS A 584 -16.98 3.68 -20.59
CA HIS A 584 -16.60 3.59 -19.19
C HIS A 584 -15.19 4.11 -19.01
N THR A 585 -14.90 4.61 -17.82
CA THR A 585 -13.60 5.14 -17.47
C THR A 585 -13.18 4.71 -16.08
N GLY A 586 -11.91 4.33 -15.96
CA GLY A 586 -11.18 4.15 -14.71
C GLY A 586 -9.85 4.91 -14.77
N GLN A 587 -9.16 5.02 -13.64
CA GLN A 587 -7.91 5.80 -13.58
C GLN A 587 -6.84 5.07 -12.78
N LYS A 588 -5.61 5.12 -13.30
CA LYS A 588 -4.39 4.71 -12.62
C LYS A 588 -3.47 5.91 -12.50
N SER A 589 -3.03 6.21 -11.28
CA SER A 589 -2.25 7.41 -11.00
C SER A 589 -0.89 7.07 -10.40
N GLN A 590 0.16 7.77 -10.83
CA GLN A 590 1.51 7.66 -10.31
C GLN A 590 2.07 9.04 -9.99
N PHE A 591 2.58 9.22 -8.77
CA PHE A 591 3.26 10.46 -8.40
C PHE A 591 4.69 10.49 -8.94
N ARG A 592 5.08 11.61 -9.58
CA ARG A 592 6.43 11.86 -10.08
C ARG A 592 7.08 12.98 -9.28
N ALA A 593 7.73 12.63 -8.18
CA ALA A 593 8.36 13.59 -7.27
C ALA A 593 9.34 14.54 -7.98
N THR A 594 10.17 14.04 -8.90
CA THR A 594 11.16 14.84 -9.64
C THR A 594 10.56 15.82 -10.64
N ALA A 595 9.38 15.49 -11.20
CA ALA A 595 8.67 16.34 -12.15
C ALA A 595 7.52 17.12 -11.49
N ALA A 596 7.42 17.06 -10.15
CA ALA A 596 6.49 17.86 -9.39
C ALA A 596 5.00 17.68 -9.81
N ARG A 597 4.64 16.48 -10.30
CA ARG A 597 3.35 16.21 -10.94
C ARG A 597 2.79 14.82 -10.62
N ILE A 598 1.51 14.63 -10.87
CA ILE A 598 0.86 13.31 -10.89
C ILE A 598 0.61 12.93 -12.35
N ASP A 599 1.12 11.78 -12.79
CA ASP A 599 0.74 11.18 -14.06
C ASP A 599 -0.52 10.33 -13.85
N VAL A 600 -1.54 10.49 -14.68
CA VAL A 600 -2.77 9.70 -14.64
C VAL A 600 -3.00 9.07 -16.01
N THR A 601 -3.08 7.74 -16.03
CA THR A 601 -3.49 6.95 -17.18
C THR A 601 -4.96 6.61 -17.03
N GLN A 602 -5.77 7.01 -18.01
CA GLN A 602 -7.17 6.60 -18.10
C GLN A 602 -7.27 5.19 -18.68
N VAL A 603 -8.23 4.42 -18.19
CA VAL A 603 -8.56 3.06 -18.64
C VAL A 603 -10.01 3.07 -19.12
N GLY A 604 -10.31 2.32 -20.16
CA GLY A 604 -11.63 2.28 -20.80
C GLY A 604 -11.71 3.09 -22.08
N HIS A 605 -12.90 3.16 -22.65
CA HIS A 605 -13.17 3.68 -23.98
C HIS A 605 -14.64 4.10 -24.13
N ILE A 606 -14.96 4.77 -25.24
CA ILE A 606 -16.32 5.11 -25.66
C ILE A 606 -16.58 4.52 -27.04
N ILE A 607 -17.79 4.01 -27.26
CA ILE A 607 -18.31 3.60 -28.55
C ILE A 607 -19.52 4.45 -28.90
N ILE A 608 -19.49 5.07 -30.08
CA ILE A 608 -20.61 5.80 -30.66
C ILE A 608 -21.37 4.91 -31.64
N HIS A 609 -22.70 4.95 -31.52
CA HIS A 609 -23.64 4.33 -32.43
C HIS A 609 -24.51 5.40 -33.09
N LEU A 610 -24.79 5.19 -34.37
CA LEU A 610 -25.68 6.02 -35.17
C LEU A 610 -26.83 5.15 -35.66
N ARG A 611 -28.07 5.65 -35.54
CA ARG A 611 -29.27 4.92 -35.98
C ARG A 611 -29.30 4.80 -37.50
N ASP A 612 -29.05 5.92 -38.18
CA ASP A 612 -29.30 6.06 -39.61
C ASP A 612 -28.04 5.80 -40.46
N HIS A 613 -26.91 5.45 -39.82
CA HIS A 613 -25.64 5.16 -40.48
C HIS A 613 -24.97 3.90 -39.92
N PRO A 614 -24.34 3.06 -40.76
CA PRO A 614 -23.82 1.75 -40.34
C PRO A 614 -22.50 1.81 -39.57
N GLU A 615 -21.75 2.91 -39.65
CA GLU A 615 -20.46 3.02 -38.98
C GLU A 615 -20.58 3.22 -37.46
N LYS A 616 -19.54 2.76 -36.77
CA LYS A 616 -19.36 2.91 -35.32
C LYS A 616 -17.99 3.54 -35.09
N TYR A 617 -17.86 4.28 -34.00
CA TYR A 617 -16.62 4.97 -33.64
C TYR A 617 -16.17 4.56 -32.25
N LEU A 618 -14.95 4.01 -32.15
CA LEU A 618 -14.26 3.72 -30.89
C LEU A 618 -13.36 4.91 -30.55
N ILE A 619 -13.48 5.45 -29.34
CA ILE A 619 -12.66 6.55 -28.82
C ILE A 619 -11.84 6.06 -27.64
N THR A 620 -10.52 6.22 -27.71
CA THR A 620 -9.61 5.97 -26.58
C THR A 620 -9.38 7.24 -25.76
N LEU A 621 -9.22 7.08 -24.44
CA LEU A 621 -9.09 8.19 -23.50
C LEU A 621 -7.64 8.70 -23.40
N PRO A 622 -7.41 10.01 -23.25
CA PRO A 622 -6.07 10.56 -23.15
C PRO A 622 -5.45 10.29 -21.78
N SER A 623 -4.12 10.26 -21.75
CA SER A 623 -3.39 10.38 -20.48
C SER A 623 -3.36 11.84 -20.04
N LEU A 624 -3.23 12.08 -18.74
CA LEU A 624 -3.19 13.43 -18.21
C LEU A 624 -2.15 13.57 -17.11
N GLN A 625 -1.77 14.81 -16.83
CA GLN A 625 -0.85 15.20 -15.79
C GLN A 625 -1.52 16.24 -14.90
N ILE A 626 -1.44 16.06 -13.58
CA ILE A 626 -1.82 17.09 -12.62
C ILE A 626 -0.55 17.87 -12.26
N LEU A 627 -0.50 19.11 -12.75
CA LEU A 627 0.60 20.06 -12.56
C LEU A 627 0.21 21.07 -11.47
N GLY A 628 1.14 21.95 -11.06
CA GLY A 628 0.82 23.09 -10.17
C GLY A 628 0.63 22.76 -8.68
N LEU A 629 0.81 21.50 -8.27
CA LEU A 629 0.62 21.03 -6.89
C LEU A 629 1.41 21.85 -5.86
N TRP A 630 2.66 22.23 -6.16
CA TRP A 630 3.54 22.98 -5.25
C TRP A 630 3.15 24.45 -5.08
N LYS A 631 2.41 25.00 -6.05
CA LYS A 631 1.90 26.39 -6.00
C LYS A 631 0.56 26.47 -5.25
N GLY A 632 0.01 25.33 -4.82
CA GLY A 632 -1.35 25.25 -4.27
C GLY A 632 -2.44 25.54 -5.32
N ALA A 633 -2.07 25.47 -6.61
CA ALA A 633 -2.95 25.75 -7.73
C ALA A 633 -2.85 24.61 -8.75
N PRO A 634 -3.31 23.40 -8.37
CA PRO A 634 -3.28 22.27 -9.28
C PRO A 634 -4.13 22.53 -10.54
N TYR A 635 -3.68 22.01 -11.67
CA TYR A 635 -4.43 22.03 -12.93
C TYR A 635 -4.10 20.78 -13.76
N VAL A 636 -5.02 20.39 -14.64
CA VAL A 636 -4.85 19.25 -15.54
C VAL A 636 -4.22 19.71 -16.85
N GLU A 637 -3.27 18.93 -17.35
CA GLU A 637 -2.75 19.04 -18.71
C GLU A 637 -2.85 17.67 -19.39
N LEU A 638 -3.45 17.62 -20.58
CA LEU A 638 -3.56 16.39 -21.36
C LEU A 638 -2.22 16.05 -22.01
N SER A 639 -1.94 14.75 -22.17
CA SER A 639 -0.68 14.26 -22.74
C SER A 639 -0.88 12.94 -23.49
N GLY A 640 0.10 12.59 -24.32
CA GLY A 640 0.04 11.36 -25.09
C GLY A 640 -0.95 11.48 -26.25
N HIS A 641 -1.68 10.40 -26.52
CA HIS A 641 -2.56 10.30 -27.69
C HIS A 641 -3.94 9.77 -27.31
N SER A 642 -4.96 10.26 -28.02
CA SER A 642 -6.25 9.57 -28.18
C SER A 642 -6.41 9.14 -29.63
N VAL A 643 -7.20 8.09 -29.83
CA VAL A 643 -7.54 7.58 -31.15
C VAL A 643 -9.06 7.54 -31.28
N ILE A 644 -9.57 8.03 -32.42
CA ILE A 644 -10.94 7.77 -32.86
C ILE A 644 -10.84 6.83 -34.05
N GLN A 645 -11.40 5.63 -33.92
CA GLN A 645 -11.30 4.57 -34.92
C GLN A 645 -12.69 4.17 -35.42
N SER A 646 -12.84 4.12 -36.74
CA SER A 646 -14.00 3.55 -37.44
C SER A 646 -13.53 2.51 -38.44
N LYS A 647 -14.46 1.87 -39.17
CA LYS A 647 -14.10 0.91 -40.21
C LYS A 647 -13.25 1.53 -41.34
N ASN A 648 -13.50 2.78 -41.71
CA ASN A 648 -12.86 3.41 -42.87
C ASN A 648 -11.87 4.53 -42.51
N PHE A 649 -11.98 5.12 -41.31
CA PHE A 649 -11.16 6.26 -40.89
C PHE A 649 -10.50 6.04 -39.53
N ASN A 650 -9.29 6.57 -39.41
CA ASN A 650 -8.52 6.65 -38.17
C ASN A 650 -8.15 8.12 -37.91
N ILE A 651 -8.36 8.56 -36.68
CA ILE A 651 -8.01 9.90 -36.21
C ILE A 651 -7.03 9.74 -35.06
N VAL A 652 -5.81 10.24 -35.22
CA VAL A 652 -4.82 10.29 -34.13
C VAL A 652 -4.76 11.70 -33.59
N ILE A 653 -5.03 11.84 -32.30
CA ILE A 653 -5.07 13.11 -31.59
C ILE A 653 -3.87 13.15 -30.65
N GLU A 654 -2.91 14.01 -30.95
CA GLU A 654 -1.76 14.26 -30.08
C GLU A 654 -2.06 15.43 -29.15
N PHE A 655 -1.95 15.20 -27.84
CA PHE A 655 -2.10 16.26 -26.84
C PHE A 655 -0.75 16.78 -26.40
N SER A 656 -0.64 18.09 -26.34
CA SER A 656 0.53 18.81 -25.86
C SER A 656 0.11 19.95 -24.94
N GLY A 657 1.06 20.43 -24.15
CA GLY A 657 0.86 21.58 -23.28
C GLY A 657 2.11 22.42 -23.24
N LYS A 658 2.14 23.37 -22.30
CA LYS A 658 3.26 24.31 -22.18
C LYS A 658 4.57 23.56 -21.94
N GLY A 659 5.45 23.58 -22.95
CA GLY A 659 6.81 23.07 -22.85
C GLY A 659 7.68 23.94 -21.94
N TRP A 660 8.92 23.50 -21.72
CA TRP A 660 9.88 24.18 -20.84
C TRP A 660 10.29 25.59 -21.30
N LEU A 661 10.27 25.85 -22.61
CA LEU A 661 10.79 27.09 -23.22
C LEU A 661 9.68 28.02 -23.73
N SER A 662 8.68 27.46 -24.40
CA SER A 662 7.51 28.15 -24.94
C SER A 662 6.42 27.11 -25.24
N GLY A 663 5.21 27.58 -25.50
CA GLY A 663 4.07 26.74 -25.81
C GLY A 663 2.80 27.22 -25.10
N GLU A 664 1.67 27.05 -25.77
CA GLU A 664 0.37 27.27 -25.17
C GLU A 664 -0.02 26.04 -24.33
N LYS A 665 -0.75 26.26 -23.24
CA LYS A 665 -1.39 25.14 -22.52
C LYS A 665 -2.50 24.60 -23.38
N HIS A 666 -2.88 23.34 -23.14
CA HIS A 666 -4.13 22.80 -23.66
C HIS A 666 -4.16 22.71 -25.20
N THR A 667 -3.05 22.35 -25.83
CA THR A 667 -2.95 22.21 -27.29
C THR A 667 -3.22 20.79 -27.75
N PHE A 668 -3.76 20.66 -28.96
CA PHE A 668 -3.92 19.36 -29.62
C PHE A 668 -3.66 19.45 -31.11
N ASN A 669 -3.36 18.30 -31.71
CA ASN A 669 -3.27 18.09 -33.14
C ASN A 669 -3.94 16.76 -33.52
N GLY A 670 -5.14 16.83 -34.08
CA GLY A 670 -5.95 15.70 -34.52
C GLY A 670 -5.88 15.52 -36.03
N VAL A 671 -5.30 14.42 -36.50
CA VAL A 671 -5.14 14.15 -37.95
C VAL A 671 -6.06 13.03 -38.38
N ILE A 672 -6.95 13.32 -39.32
CA ILE A 672 -7.95 12.40 -39.87
C ILE A 672 -7.39 11.76 -41.15
N ARG A 673 -7.35 10.44 -41.20
CA ARG A 673 -6.89 9.66 -42.36
C ARG A 673 -7.87 8.56 -42.71
N LYS A 674 -7.86 8.15 -43.99
CA LYS A 674 -8.45 6.88 -44.39
C LYS A 674 -7.57 5.74 -43.86
N ASN A 675 -8.18 4.67 -43.36
CA ASN A 675 -7.46 3.49 -42.88
C ASN A 675 -6.51 2.95 -43.97
N GLY A 676 -5.26 2.66 -43.58
CA GLY A 676 -4.19 2.23 -44.49
C GLY A 676 -3.50 3.36 -45.28
N SER A 677 -4.02 4.60 -45.25
CA SER A 677 -3.37 5.76 -45.88
C SER A 677 -2.49 6.53 -44.89
N LYS A 678 -1.40 7.11 -45.40
CA LYS A 678 -0.58 8.08 -44.65
C LYS A 678 -1.02 9.53 -44.89
N GLU A 679 -1.73 9.78 -45.99
CA GLU A 679 -2.15 11.11 -46.41
C GLU A 679 -3.26 11.66 -45.48
N PRO A 680 -3.07 12.85 -44.88
CA PRO A 680 -4.10 13.50 -44.09
C PRO A 680 -5.24 14.00 -44.99
N LEU A 681 -6.48 13.78 -44.57
CA LEU A 681 -7.66 14.37 -45.20
C LEU A 681 -8.02 15.69 -44.53
N TYR A 682 -8.00 15.69 -43.21
CA TYR A 682 -8.23 16.88 -42.38
C TYR A 682 -7.24 16.89 -41.21
N THR A 683 -6.88 18.10 -40.78
CA THR A 683 -6.17 18.31 -39.51
C THR A 683 -6.92 19.33 -38.67
N ALA A 684 -7.34 18.95 -37.48
CA ALA A 684 -7.85 19.87 -36.47
C ALA A 684 -6.74 20.17 -35.45
N PHE A 685 -6.40 21.43 -35.24
CA PHE A 685 -5.31 21.81 -34.34
C PHE A 685 -5.59 23.15 -33.65
N GLY A 686 -4.96 23.35 -32.49
CA GLY A 686 -5.10 24.58 -31.70
C GLY A 686 -5.33 24.27 -30.23
N ASN A 687 -6.13 25.10 -29.57
CA ASN A 687 -6.38 24.99 -28.13
C ASN A 687 -7.72 24.29 -27.85
N TRP A 688 -7.72 23.15 -27.12
CA TRP A 688 -8.95 22.42 -26.78
C TRP A 688 -9.77 23.08 -25.67
N SER A 689 -9.19 24.05 -24.96
CA SER A 689 -9.89 24.89 -23.96
C SER A 689 -10.28 26.27 -24.50
N GLY A 690 -9.92 26.59 -25.74
CA GLY A 690 -10.15 27.88 -26.37
C GLY A 690 -10.55 27.73 -27.84
N LYS A 691 -9.76 28.33 -28.74
CA LYS A 691 -10.01 28.31 -30.19
C LYS A 691 -9.13 27.29 -30.90
N SER A 692 -9.70 26.63 -31.90
CA SER A 692 -8.99 25.71 -32.78
C SER A 692 -9.47 25.81 -34.23
N THR A 693 -8.64 25.31 -35.13
CA THR A 693 -8.77 25.43 -36.59
C THR A 693 -8.86 24.05 -37.22
N LEU A 694 -9.67 23.92 -38.27
CA LEU A 694 -9.75 22.76 -39.13
C LEU A 694 -9.17 23.11 -40.49
N GLU A 695 -8.18 22.34 -40.93
CA GLU A 695 -7.59 22.43 -42.26
C GLU A 695 -8.06 21.24 -43.11
N ASN A 696 -8.61 21.53 -44.28
CA ASN A 696 -8.95 20.54 -45.29
C ASN A 696 -7.78 20.40 -46.27
N HIS A 697 -7.13 19.23 -46.34
CA HIS A 697 -5.93 19.04 -47.17
C HIS A 697 -6.23 18.93 -48.66
N LEU A 698 -7.49 18.68 -49.04
CA LEU A 698 -7.91 18.64 -50.45
C LEU A 698 -8.13 20.05 -51.00
N THR A 699 -8.73 20.95 -50.21
CA THR A 699 -9.06 22.32 -50.64
C THR A 699 -8.06 23.37 -50.14
N GLN A 700 -7.21 23.00 -49.18
CA GLN A 700 -6.32 23.90 -48.42
C GLN A 700 -7.07 24.98 -47.62
N GLU A 701 -8.38 24.81 -47.43
CA GLU A 701 -9.21 25.74 -46.68
C GLU A 701 -9.00 25.57 -45.17
N LYS A 702 -8.93 26.70 -44.45
CA LYS A 702 -8.84 26.76 -42.98
C LYS A 702 -10.07 27.42 -42.41
N THR A 703 -10.80 26.72 -41.55
CA THR A 703 -12.02 27.19 -40.90
C THR A 703 -11.92 27.05 -39.39
N ILE A 704 -12.78 27.76 -38.64
CA ILE A 704 -12.87 27.60 -37.19
C ILE A 704 -13.43 26.21 -36.88
N PHE A 705 -12.69 25.41 -36.11
CA PHE A 705 -13.12 24.09 -35.69
C PHE A 705 -13.99 24.17 -34.43
N LEU A 706 -13.45 24.75 -33.36
CA LEU A 706 -14.13 24.99 -32.09
C LEU A 706 -13.74 26.38 -31.54
N ASP A 707 -14.70 27.04 -30.90
CA ASP A 707 -14.49 28.26 -30.10
C ASP A 707 -15.18 28.05 -28.73
N ILE A 708 -14.44 27.44 -27.79
CA ILE A 708 -14.97 27.13 -26.45
C ILE A 708 -15.23 28.40 -25.64
N GLU A 709 -14.39 29.43 -25.80
CA GLU A 709 -14.54 30.71 -25.10
C GLU A 709 -15.77 31.48 -25.58
N GLY A 710 -16.07 31.41 -26.89
CA GLY A 710 -17.24 32.04 -27.48
C GLY A 710 -18.55 31.24 -27.33
N THR A 711 -18.49 29.97 -26.90
CA THR A 711 -19.67 29.10 -26.84
C THR A 711 -20.10 28.82 -25.41
N LYS A 712 -21.35 29.15 -25.06
CA LYS A 712 -21.90 28.84 -23.73
C LYS A 712 -22.17 27.35 -23.58
N ARG A 713 -21.71 26.75 -22.47
CA ARG A 713 -22.06 25.39 -22.07
C ARG A 713 -23.53 25.24 -21.70
N ALA A 714 -24.11 24.10 -22.04
CA ALA A 714 -25.48 23.77 -21.65
C ALA A 714 -25.50 23.25 -20.20
N ASN A 715 -26.45 23.74 -19.40
CA ASN A 715 -26.59 23.30 -18.01
C ASN A 715 -27.40 22.00 -17.97
N PRO A 716 -26.95 20.96 -17.25
CA PRO A 716 -27.77 19.77 -17.04
C PRO A 716 -28.98 20.08 -16.18
N ILE A 717 -30.10 19.45 -16.53
CA ILE A 717 -31.31 19.37 -15.73
C ILE A 717 -31.23 18.07 -14.94
N ILE A 718 -31.25 18.21 -13.62
CA ILE A 718 -31.08 17.12 -12.67
C ILE A 718 -32.23 17.19 -11.69
N ALA A 719 -32.78 16.04 -11.32
CA ALA A 719 -33.88 15.95 -10.36
C ALA A 719 -33.51 16.64 -9.03
N SER A 720 -34.51 17.20 -8.34
CA SER A 720 -34.30 17.75 -7.00
C SER A 720 -33.82 16.65 -6.05
N GLU A 721 -33.08 16.99 -5.00
CA GLU A 721 -32.56 15.99 -4.04
C GLU A 721 -33.69 15.18 -3.36
N ASP A 722 -34.89 15.76 -3.26
CA ASP A 722 -36.05 15.09 -2.68
C ASP A 722 -36.62 14.02 -3.63
N ASP A 723 -36.58 14.29 -4.94
CA ASP A 723 -37.04 13.38 -6.00
C ASP A 723 -36.00 12.32 -6.39
N GLN A 724 -34.74 12.51 -5.99
CA GLN A 724 -33.68 11.54 -6.24
C GLN A 724 -33.82 10.28 -5.38
N ASN A 725 -33.38 9.14 -5.91
CA ASN A 725 -33.25 7.92 -5.13
C ASN A 725 -32.00 7.96 -4.21
N PRO A 726 -31.89 7.11 -3.18
CA PRO A 726 -30.79 7.17 -2.21
C PRO A 726 -29.38 6.93 -2.75
N LEU A 727 -29.23 6.38 -3.96
CA LEU A 727 -27.95 6.12 -4.61
C LEU A 727 -27.56 7.20 -5.61
N GLU A 728 -28.41 8.18 -5.88
CA GLU A 728 -28.05 9.30 -6.75
C GLU A 728 -27.07 10.25 -6.07
N SER A 729 -26.00 10.62 -6.79
CA SER A 729 -24.80 11.27 -6.26
C SER A 729 -25.11 12.48 -5.38
N ARG A 730 -26.04 13.36 -5.82
CA ARG A 730 -26.32 14.60 -5.08
C ARG A 730 -27.05 14.32 -3.77
N LYS A 731 -28.04 13.43 -3.76
CA LYS A 731 -28.72 13.01 -2.52
C LYS A 731 -27.78 12.25 -1.59
N LEU A 732 -27.00 11.32 -2.14
CA LEU A 732 -26.05 10.50 -1.39
C LEU A 732 -24.98 11.35 -0.68
N TRP A 733 -24.40 12.31 -1.40
CA TRP A 733 -23.30 13.14 -0.90
C TRP A 733 -23.73 14.48 -0.32
N LYS A 734 -25.03 14.81 -0.32
CA LYS A 734 -25.62 16.11 0.12
C LYS A 734 -24.96 16.70 1.35
N HIS A 735 -24.93 15.94 2.45
CA HIS A 735 -24.43 16.43 3.73
C HIS A 735 -22.90 16.57 3.76
N VAL A 736 -22.18 15.71 3.03
CA VAL A 736 -20.72 15.82 2.87
C VAL A 736 -20.39 17.07 2.05
N ALA A 737 -21.07 17.25 0.91
CA ALA A 737 -20.90 18.40 0.03
C ALA A 737 -21.22 19.72 0.75
N LYS A 738 -22.32 19.77 1.51
CA LYS A 738 -22.67 20.92 2.36
C LYS A 738 -21.55 21.27 3.35
N ALA A 739 -21.06 20.28 4.09
CA ALA A 739 -19.99 20.49 5.07
C ALA A 739 -18.68 20.98 4.43
N ILE A 740 -18.31 20.47 3.25
CA ILE A 740 -17.16 20.98 2.48
C ILE A 740 -17.36 22.43 2.06
N ASN A 741 -18.54 22.76 1.53
CA ASN A 741 -18.86 24.12 1.09
C ASN A 741 -18.88 25.13 2.25
N GLU A 742 -19.27 24.70 3.45
CA GLU A 742 -19.24 25.50 4.68
C GLU A 742 -17.85 25.54 5.35
N GLY A 743 -16.88 24.78 4.86
CA GLY A 743 -15.54 24.67 5.44
C GLY A 743 -15.45 23.81 6.70
N ASP A 744 -16.51 23.07 7.05
CA ASP A 744 -16.54 22.10 8.16
C ASP A 744 -16.01 20.73 7.72
N PHE A 745 -14.69 20.66 7.54
CA PHE A 745 -14.02 19.45 7.07
C PHE A 745 -14.03 18.30 8.07
N ALA A 746 -14.18 18.59 9.37
CA ALA A 746 -14.29 17.56 10.40
C ALA A 746 -15.61 16.79 10.24
N THR A 747 -16.72 17.52 10.08
CA THR A 747 -18.03 16.92 9.79
C THR A 747 -18.03 16.22 8.43
N ALA A 748 -17.45 16.85 7.39
CA ALA A 748 -17.33 16.22 6.07
C ALA A 748 -16.61 14.85 6.14
N SER A 749 -15.48 14.78 6.86
CA SER A 749 -14.69 13.56 7.04
C SER A 749 -15.47 12.46 7.76
N ARG A 750 -16.17 12.81 8.86
CA ARG A 750 -17.03 11.87 9.60
C ARG A 750 -18.14 11.30 8.72
N LEU A 751 -18.90 12.17 8.06
CA LEU A 751 -20.05 11.77 7.23
C LEU A 751 -19.61 10.92 6.03
N LYS A 752 -18.50 11.29 5.38
CA LYS A 752 -17.89 10.47 4.32
C LYS A 752 -17.49 9.09 4.84
N GLY A 753 -16.84 9.04 6.02
CA GLY A 753 -16.45 7.79 6.66
C GLY A 753 -17.64 6.87 6.95
N GLU A 754 -18.79 7.42 7.36
CA GLU A 754 -20.02 6.66 7.58
C GLU A 754 -20.58 6.04 6.29
N ILE A 755 -20.62 6.79 5.19
CA ILE A 755 -21.07 6.29 3.88
C ILE A 755 -20.17 5.14 3.41
N GLU A 756 -18.85 5.34 3.46
CA GLU A 756 -17.88 4.31 3.04
C GLU A 756 -17.89 3.09 3.96
N GLN A 757 -18.09 3.28 5.27
CA GLN A 757 -18.17 2.17 6.22
C GLN A 757 -19.40 1.32 5.97
N ARG A 758 -20.56 1.93 5.68
CA ARG A 758 -21.78 1.20 5.30
C ARG A 758 -21.54 0.33 4.07
N GLN A 759 -20.80 0.83 3.09
CA GLN A 759 -20.43 0.05 1.90
C GLN A 759 -19.48 -1.11 2.22
N ARG A 760 -18.44 -0.88 3.04
CA ARG A 760 -17.57 -1.96 3.53
C ARG A 760 -18.34 -3.03 4.31
N ASP A 761 -19.32 -2.62 5.10
CA ASP A 761 -20.13 -3.54 5.89
C ASP A 761 -21.09 -4.36 5.03
N LYS A 762 -21.66 -3.79 3.95
CA LYS A 762 -22.42 -4.55 2.95
C LYS A 762 -21.58 -5.67 2.33
N VAL A 763 -20.36 -5.33 1.89
CA VAL A 763 -19.41 -6.31 1.32
C VAL A 763 -19.07 -7.41 2.33
N LYS A 764 -18.82 -7.05 3.61
CA LYS A 764 -18.55 -8.02 4.68
C LYS A 764 -19.74 -8.97 4.95
N ARG A 765 -20.97 -8.51 4.76
CA ARG A 765 -22.19 -9.32 4.91
C ARG A 765 -22.50 -10.18 3.68
N GLY A 766 -21.71 -10.06 2.61
CA GLY A 766 -21.96 -10.77 1.35
C GLY A 766 -23.18 -10.25 0.59
N GLU A 767 -23.63 -9.02 0.87
CA GLU A 767 -24.70 -8.38 0.11
C GLU A 767 -24.18 -7.93 -1.26
N ASN A 768 -24.85 -8.35 -2.32
CA ASN A 768 -24.54 -7.89 -3.68
C ASN A 768 -25.22 -6.55 -3.96
N THR A 769 -24.48 -5.59 -4.51
CA THR A 769 -25.05 -4.38 -5.08
C THR A 769 -25.55 -4.70 -6.49
N SER A 770 -26.86 -4.55 -6.73
CA SER A 770 -27.44 -4.70 -8.07
C SER A 770 -27.21 -3.43 -8.87
N LEU A 771 -26.43 -3.54 -9.95
CA LEU A 771 -26.32 -2.49 -10.96
C LEU A 771 -27.67 -2.34 -11.70
N GLN A 772 -28.06 -1.11 -12.00
CA GLN A 772 -29.36 -0.80 -12.61
C GLN A 772 -29.28 -0.59 -14.11
N TYR A 773 -28.23 0.08 -14.58
CA TYR A 773 -28.18 0.60 -15.95
C TYR A 773 -27.17 -0.12 -16.82
N PHE A 774 -26.12 -0.70 -16.25
CA PHE A 774 -25.05 -1.30 -17.01
C PHE A 774 -24.77 -2.75 -16.63
N ASN A 775 -24.40 -3.54 -17.63
CA ASN A 775 -23.89 -4.90 -17.47
C ASN A 775 -22.53 -5.04 -18.16
N TRP A 776 -21.67 -5.89 -17.61
CA TRP A 776 -20.42 -6.25 -18.26
C TRP A 776 -20.69 -7.33 -19.31
N ILE A 777 -20.17 -7.14 -20.52
CA ILE A 777 -20.03 -8.20 -21.51
C ILE A 777 -18.56 -8.58 -21.62
N GLU A 778 -18.25 -9.87 -21.55
CA GLU A 778 -16.85 -10.34 -21.58
C GLU A 778 -16.19 -10.16 -22.95
N THR A 779 -16.98 -10.11 -24.02
CA THR A 779 -16.47 -9.99 -25.40
C THR A 779 -17.32 -9.01 -26.20
N ASP A 780 -16.84 -7.78 -26.33
CA ASP A 780 -17.47 -6.77 -27.18
C ASP A 780 -16.86 -6.80 -28.58
N GLN A 781 -17.60 -7.37 -29.53
CA GLN A 781 -17.15 -7.51 -30.92
C GLN A 781 -16.95 -6.15 -31.62
N VAL A 782 -17.71 -5.12 -31.25
CA VAL A 782 -17.52 -3.78 -31.82
C VAL A 782 -16.20 -3.20 -31.33
N PHE A 783 -15.95 -3.29 -30.02
CA PHE A 783 -14.67 -2.87 -29.44
C PHE A 783 -13.50 -3.61 -30.09
N LEU A 784 -13.54 -4.95 -30.13
CA LEU A 784 -12.45 -5.77 -30.65
C LEU A 784 -12.15 -5.46 -32.11
N SER A 785 -13.17 -5.44 -32.97
CA SER A 785 -12.99 -5.20 -34.40
C SER A 785 -12.44 -3.80 -34.72
N LEU A 786 -12.81 -2.78 -33.94
CA LEU A 786 -12.27 -1.44 -34.11
C LEU A 786 -10.87 -1.32 -33.48
N ASN A 787 -10.63 -1.89 -32.30
CA ASN A 787 -9.34 -1.83 -31.61
C ASN A 787 -8.24 -2.53 -32.41
N GLU A 788 -8.54 -3.63 -33.10
CA GLU A 788 -7.61 -4.33 -34.00
C GLU A 788 -7.12 -3.46 -35.17
N LEU A 789 -7.93 -2.48 -35.61
CA LEU A 789 -7.55 -1.54 -36.68
C LEU A 789 -6.62 -0.42 -36.18
N ILE A 790 -6.54 -0.21 -34.86
CA ILE A 790 -5.65 0.79 -34.27
C ILE A 790 -4.22 0.29 -34.36
N ASN A 791 -3.29 1.17 -34.77
CA ASN A 791 -1.86 0.85 -34.74
C ASN A 791 -1.45 0.40 -33.34
N SER A 792 -0.68 -0.69 -33.23
CA SER A 792 -0.30 -1.31 -31.93
C SER A 792 0.33 -0.35 -30.93
N LYS A 793 0.97 0.74 -31.38
CA LYS A 793 1.50 1.80 -30.50
C LYS A 793 0.41 2.55 -29.71
N TYR A 794 -0.83 2.59 -30.22
CA TYR A 794 -1.94 3.37 -29.69
C TYR A 794 -3.15 2.51 -29.29
N GLN A 795 -3.03 1.19 -29.36
CA GLN A 795 -4.07 0.27 -28.88
C GLN A 795 -4.29 0.45 -27.38
N VAL A 796 -5.51 0.18 -26.92
CA VAL A 796 -5.86 0.20 -25.50
C VAL A 796 -4.99 -0.84 -24.77
N ASP A 797 -4.30 -0.42 -23.70
CA ASP A 797 -3.16 -1.12 -23.05
C ASP A 797 -3.30 -2.66 -22.93
N ASP A 798 -2.43 -3.37 -23.66
CA ASP A 798 -2.33 -4.84 -23.78
C ASP A 798 -2.08 -5.58 -22.44
N LYS A 799 -1.69 -4.87 -21.37
CA LYS A 799 -1.34 -5.49 -20.08
C LYS A 799 -2.50 -6.15 -19.35
N TYR A 800 -3.76 -5.86 -19.71
CA TYR A 800 -4.94 -6.38 -19.02
C TYR A 800 -5.82 -7.30 -19.89
N LYS A 801 -5.51 -7.47 -21.19
CA LYS A 801 -6.32 -8.24 -22.16
C LYS A 801 -7.83 -7.95 -22.01
N GLU A 802 -8.21 -6.67 -21.90
CA GLU A 802 -9.62 -6.31 -21.87
C GLU A 802 -10.24 -6.67 -23.22
N THR A 803 -11.13 -7.66 -23.22
CA THR A 803 -11.88 -8.10 -24.39
C THR A 803 -13.35 -7.67 -24.30
N GLY A 804 -13.76 -7.17 -23.14
CA GLY A 804 -15.13 -6.84 -22.78
C GLY A 804 -15.42 -5.35 -22.68
N SER A 805 -16.67 -5.02 -22.38
CA SER A 805 -17.13 -3.64 -22.20
C SER A 805 -18.31 -3.57 -21.23
N TRP A 806 -18.43 -2.46 -20.50
CA TRP A 806 -19.68 -2.12 -19.83
C TRP A 806 -20.65 -1.56 -20.85
N VAL A 807 -21.80 -2.24 -21.01
CA VAL A 807 -22.85 -1.85 -21.95
C VAL A 807 -24.11 -1.46 -21.21
N TYR A 808 -24.91 -0.59 -21.82
CA TYR A 808 -26.17 -0.13 -21.25
C TYR A 808 -27.27 -1.19 -21.46
N ASN A 809 -28.01 -1.53 -20.41
CA ASN A 809 -28.98 -2.63 -20.39
C ASN A 809 -30.12 -2.45 -21.42
N ASN A 810 -30.52 -1.21 -21.70
CA ASN A 810 -31.67 -0.87 -22.55
C ASN A 810 -31.21 -0.20 -23.86
N LEU A 811 -30.26 -0.81 -24.58
CA LEU A 811 -29.85 -0.30 -25.88
C LEU A 811 -31.05 -0.24 -26.85
N LEU A 812 -31.47 0.98 -27.19
CA LEU A 812 -32.58 1.20 -28.13
C LEU A 812 -32.18 0.95 -29.59
N PHE A 813 -30.89 1.04 -29.91
CA PHE A 813 -30.34 0.73 -31.23
C PHE A 813 -29.69 -0.66 -31.24
N ASN A 814 -30.46 -1.68 -30.89
CA ASN A 814 -30.09 -3.06 -31.22
C ASN A 814 -30.58 -3.34 -32.65
N ASN A 815 -29.62 -3.66 -33.54
CA ASN A 815 -29.78 -4.12 -34.93
C ASN A 815 -31.20 -4.24 -35.48
#